data_AF-A0A3S0EXG8-F1
#
_entry.id   AF-A0A3S0EXG8-F1
#
_cell.length_a   1.000
_cell.length_b   1.000
_cell.length_c   1.000
_cell.angle_alpha   90.00
_cell.angle_beta   90.00
_cell.angle_gamma   90.00
#
_symmetry.space_group_name_H-M   'P 1'
#
loop_
_entity.id
_entity.type
_entity.pdbx_description
1 polymer ?
#
loop_
_entity_poly.entity_id
_entity_poly.type
_entity_poly.pdbx_seq_one_letter_code
_entity_poly.pdbx_strand_id
1 'polypeptide(L)'
;MTVASPPARPESPASRRIVSLRALLAPARRFWAGEIDLGRVGMAVTLPVLAWVFYTTSSGMIDIMQKEPGDIVGIVGTLVATTAILVMLASTSWSLGADLAALIARRRMARERMLVKTLVTAAVFVFVFSISAFFSFTYYYNNIFKLSSRKIVAELQPMELAADVVLPATKQINAAYEAASARMVADPSFRSYLESLDALIDTARAAGPALREAIRKNQEAQQAILAKAAQQVAAELESAQTASRQYDEARAEMTTLEKTVASLDAIIKSKQEEITALNATARQEEQLAVDAEHGLDNRGAVCGPNCRTHRIKAEEANRRAAAIRQTLAGPMNERASALRKRDALAAQSIALKQKAELAGAAARKPVPKGEAALDLDATLRDLTALRDQLRVEPTWAKAREIKPLCEPILAAARQSNALPASVARDFACEPQGAARDLLSARDETIAARAAFDAKCSLDGGLRDELNAIVAKIRAAPASDRSAAANGFNAAKGLVDACVVAGKSVGLSDEDVRELLKKSDAYLRAHSTERNKFELAREAFWSFTPDSTMAIGVAMAQDAFLFIMKFLSEIFKRGFEARERRQFMTPMDLTDDEEEPVEVRAMKTMLRAARPVHGDMSEIDPQDASLLLLAPNVRDNLVAILNRLVRDEIAHVDRRGVYVVDNVTISQVEARLYAAMKPRARAARLGLDSLANGPRAYYSDPVLARARRRRPTALERYLSPEPASAEEGAEPAP
;
A
#
# COMPACT_ATOMS: atom_id res chain seq x y z
N MET A 1 23.56 77.43 -26.27
CA MET A 1 22.30 76.86 -26.77
C MET A 1 21.81 75.87 -25.71
N THR A 2 21.12 76.32 -24.65
CA THR A 2 19.64 76.43 -24.53
C THR A 2 18.96 75.08 -24.79
N VAL A 3 18.15 74.45 -23.92
CA VAL A 3 17.36 74.76 -22.70
C VAL A 3 16.82 73.37 -22.27
N ALA A 4 16.56 72.94 -21.04
CA ALA A 4 16.67 73.49 -19.69
C ALA A 4 16.72 72.34 -18.66
N SER A 5 17.26 72.71 -17.50
CA SER A 5 17.61 71.96 -16.31
C SER A 5 16.43 71.44 -15.44
N PRO A 6 16.71 70.51 -14.50
CA PRO A 6 15.82 69.89 -13.49
C PRO A 6 15.61 70.88 -12.29
N PRO A 7 15.11 70.57 -11.06
CA PRO A 7 14.94 69.28 -10.33
C PRO A 7 13.66 69.16 -9.46
N ALA A 8 13.49 68.04 -8.73
CA ALA A 8 13.06 68.04 -7.31
C ALA A 8 12.73 66.60 -6.80
N ARG A 9 13.49 66.14 -5.79
CA ARG A 9 12.90 65.51 -4.58
C ARG A 9 12.43 66.68 -3.68
N PRO A 10 11.41 66.55 -2.81
CA PRO A 10 11.43 65.57 -1.72
C PRO A 10 10.05 65.15 -1.15
N GLU A 11 10.11 64.46 -0.01
CA GLU A 11 9.10 64.40 1.08
C GLU A 11 7.89 63.45 1.00
N SER A 12 7.90 62.47 1.91
CA SER A 12 6.68 62.02 2.59
C SER A 12 6.08 63.18 3.39
N PRO A 13 4.74 63.35 3.39
CA PRO A 13 4.07 63.35 4.68
C PRO A 13 2.65 62.72 4.70
N ALA A 14 2.37 62.16 5.87
CA ALA A 14 1.12 62.23 6.63
C ALA A 14 -0.19 61.61 6.08
N SER A 15 -0.72 60.75 6.96
CA SER A 15 -2.12 60.35 7.11
C SER A 15 -3.15 61.42 6.73
N ARG A 16 -4.11 61.05 5.88
CA ARG A 16 -5.41 61.73 5.80
C ARG A 16 -6.57 60.73 5.76
N ARG A 17 -7.19 60.62 6.93
CA ARG A 17 -8.63 60.63 7.20
C ARG A 17 -9.52 59.68 6.39
N ILE A 18 -9.92 58.64 7.10
CA ILE A 18 -11.20 57.94 7.06
C ILE A 18 -12.35 58.92 6.75
N VAL A 19 -12.76 58.98 5.49
CA VAL A 19 -14.05 59.46 4.99
C VAL A 19 -14.32 58.55 3.79
N SER A 20 -15.12 57.48 3.87
CA SER A 20 -16.57 57.57 3.86
C SER A 20 -17.23 56.20 4.14
N LEU A 21 -16.86 55.52 5.23
CA LEU A 21 -17.64 54.35 5.72
C LEU A 21 -19.12 54.70 6.05
N ARG A 22 -19.45 56.00 6.14
CA ARG A 22 -20.84 56.49 6.20
C ARG A 22 -21.63 56.35 4.89
N ALA A 23 -20.98 56.23 3.73
CA ALA A 23 -21.67 56.08 2.44
C ALA A 23 -22.13 54.63 2.18
N LEU A 24 -21.36 53.63 2.64
CA LEU A 24 -21.73 52.21 2.53
C LEU A 24 -22.77 51.77 3.58
N LEU A 25 -22.93 52.51 4.67
CA LEU A 25 -23.92 52.25 5.73
C LEU A 25 -25.21 53.07 5.58
N ALA A 26 -25.29 53.95 4.57
CA ALA A 26 -26.51 54.70 4.26
C ALA A 26 -27.73 53.83 3.92
N PRO A 27 -27.61 52.72 3.15
CA PRO A 27 -28.76 51.83 2.94
C PRO A 27 -29.13 51.06 4.21
N ALA A 28 -28.15 50.68 5.05
CA ALA A 28 -28.39 49.93 6.29
C ALA A 28 -29.18 50.73 7.34
N ARG A 29 -29.00 52.05 7.42
CA ARG A 29 -29.79 52.91 8.32
C ARG A 29 -31.24 53.10 7.88
N ARG A 30 -31.54 53.02 6.59
CA ARG A 30 -32.95 53.02 6.10
C ARG A 30 -33.69 51.73 6.43
N PHE A 31 -32.97 50.62 6.64
CA PHE A 31 -33.57 49.34 7.06
C PHE A 31 -33.88 49.25 8.55
N TRP A 32 -33.43 50.19 9.38
CA TRP A 32 -33.56 50.15 10.85
C TRP A 32 -34.51 51.22 11.43
N ALA A 33 -35.19 52.00 10.58
CA ALA A 33 -36.09 53.08 11.00
C ALA A 33 -37.59 52.74 10.84
N GLY A 34 -37.95 51.47 10.63
CA GLY A 34 -39.33 50.98 10.57
C GLY A 34 -39.43 49.62 11.23
N GLU A 35 -40.65 49.24 11.65
CA GLU A 35 -40.99 48.01 12.38
C GLU A 35 -40.14 46.80 11.97
N ILE A 36 -39.59 46.10 12.96
CA ILE A 36 -38.69 44.96 12.77
C ILE A 36 -39.47 43.82 12.09
N ASP A 37 -39.26 43.71 10.78
CA ASP A 37 -39.86 42.67 9.95
C ASP A 37 -39.05 41.37 10.13
N LEU A 38 -39.53 40.45 11.00
CA LEU A 38 -38.84 39.19 11.33
C LEU A 38 -38.48 38.36 10.09
N GLY A 39 -39.23 38.51 8.99
CA GLY A 39 -38.95 37.84 7.72
C GLY A 39 -37.63 38.28 7.07
N ARG A 40 -37.23 39.55 7.20
CA ARG A 40 -35.97 40.07 6.63
C ARG A 40 -34.75 39.64 7.45
N VAL A 41 -34.89 39.58 8.77
CA VAL A 41 -33.84 39.06 9.67
C VAL A 41 -33.64 37.56 9.45
N GLY A 42 -34.74 36.81 9.29
CA GLY A 42 -34.69 35.39 8.92
C GLY A 42 -33.94 35.16 7.61
N MET A 43 -34.28 35.90 6.55
CA MET A 43 -33.58 35.84 5.25
C MET A 43 -32.09 36.15 5.35
N ALA A 44 -31.70 37.17 6.13
CA ALA A 44 -30.29 37.54 6.30
C ALA A 44 -29.45 36.45 6.97
N VAL A 45 -30.06 35.61 7.81
CA VAL A 45 -29.38 34.49 8.50
C VAL A 45 -29.44 33.20 7.68
N THR A 46 -30.55 32.92 6.97
CA THR A 46 -30.72 31.68 6.20
C THR A 46 -29.92 31.67 4.89
N LEU A 47 -29.74 32.82 4.24
CA LEU A 47 -29.03 32.90 2.95
C LEU A 47 -27.56 32.49 3.05
N PRO A 48 -26.77 32.95 4.05
CA PRO A 48 -25.40 32.49 4.26
C PRO A 48 -25.32 31.00 4.60
N VAL A 49 -26.27 30.48 5.40
CA VAL A 49 -26.32 29.05 5.77
C VAL A 49 -26.65 28.19 4.56
N LEU A 50 -27.62 28.59 3.74
CA LEU A 50 -27.95 27.89 2.49
C LEU A 50 -26.81 27.96 1.48
N ALA A 51 -26.14 29.10 1.34
CA ALA A 51 -24.95 29.23 0.48
C ALA A 51 -23.80 28.34 0.98
N TRP A 52 -23.62 28.23 2.29
CA TRP A 52 -22.63 27.34 2.91
C TRP A 52 -22.96 25.86 2.71
N VAL A 53 -24.20 25.45 2.95
CA VAL A 53 -24.69 24.09 2.69
C VAL A 53 -24.61 23.77 1.20
N PHE A 54 -24.92 24.73 0.32
CA PHE A 54 -24.76 24.60 -1.12
C PHE A 54 -23.31 24.32 -1.49
N TYR A 55 -22.37 25.15 -1.02
CA TYR A 55 -20.95 24.99 -1.29
C TYR A 55 -20.40 23.64 -0.78
N THR A 56 -20.78 23.23 0.43
CA THR A 56 -20.30 21.97 1.03
C THR A 56 -20.91 20.73 0.38
N THR A 57 -22.19 20.77 0.02
CA THR A 57 -22.87 19.64 -0.65
C THR A 57 -22.43 19.52 -2.11
N SER A 58 -22.29 20.64 -2.82
CA SER A 58 -21.80 20.65 -4.20
C SER A 58 -20.34 20.23 -4.30
N SER A 59 -19.45 20.73 -3.43
CA SER A 59 -18.05 20.26 -3.41
C SER A 59 -17.94 18.77 -3.10
N GLY A 60 -18.73 18.25 -2.15
CA GLY A 60 -18.77 16.81 -1.85
C GLY A 60 -19.31 15.96 -3.00
N MET A 61 -20.34 16.42 -3.72
CA MET A 61 -20.86 15.72 -4.90
C MET A 61 -19.91 15.78 -6.09
N ILE A 62 -19.23 16.91 -6.30
CA ILE A 62 -18.20 17.07 -7.34
C ILE A 62 -17.05 16.09 -7.11
N ASP A 63 -16.56 15.96 -5.88
CA ASP A 63 -15.50 15.01 -5.50
C ASP A 63 -15.91 13.54 -5.72
N ILE A 64 -17.21 13.21 -5.62
CA ILE A 64 -17.74 11.85 -5.83
C ILE A 64 -17.95 11.55 -7.31
N MET A 65 -18.40 12.54 -8.09
CA MET A 65 -18.78 12.35 -9.49
C MET A 65 -17.67 12.63 -10.50
N GLN A 66 -16.57 13.28 -10.11
CA GLN A 66 -15.43 13.47 -11.00
C GLN A 66 -14.71 12.14 -11.29
N LYS A 67 -14.75 11.71 -12.55
CA LYS A 67 -13.97 10.55 -13.03
C LYS A 67 -12.54 10.92 -13.42
N GLU A 68 -12.30 12.15 -13.89
CA GLU A 68 -11.00 12.65 -14.34
C GLU A 68 -10.81 14.14 -14.00
N PRO A 69 -9.56 14.63 -13.84
CA PRO A 69 -9.27 16.05 -13.64
C PRO A 69 -9.58 16.84 -14.92
N GLY A 70 -10.83 17.32 -15.05
CA GLY A 70 -11.30 18.08 -16.22
C GLY A 70 -12.73 17.79 -16.65
N ASP A 71 -13.46 16.88 -15.99
CA ASP A 71 -14.83 16.53 -16.38
C ASP A 71 -15.83 17.66 -16.05
N ILE A 72 -16.05 18.53 -17.03
CA ILE A 72 -16.97 19.67 -16.95
C ILE A 72 -18.42 19.19 -16.81
N VAL A 73 -18.77 18.03 -17.37
CA VAL A 73 -20.15 17.49 -17.34
C VAL A 73 -20.51 17.02 -15.93
N GLY A 74 -19.57 16.37 -15.24
CA GLY A 74 -19.72 16.01 -13.82
C GLY A 74 -19.88 17.22 -12.90
N ILE A 75 -19.09 18.28 -13.11
CA ILE A 75 -19.15 19.52 -12.32
C ILE A 75 -20.46 20.28 -12.55
N VAL A 76 -20.90 20.43 -13.81
CA VAL A 76 -22.14 21.13 -14.13
C VAL A 76 -23.36 20.34 -13.69
N GLY A 77 -23.37 19.02 -13.90
CA GLY A 77 -24.47 18.15 -13.48
C GLY A 77 -24.66 18.11 -11.97
N THR A 78 -23.57 18.10 -11.20
CA THR A 78 -23.63 18.16 -9.73
C THR A 78 -24.09 19.51 -9.22
N LEU A 79 -23.65 20.63 -9.81
CA LEU A 79 -24.16 21.96 -9.49
C LEU A 79 -25.66 22.10 -9.77
N VAL A 80 -26.16 21.55 -10.89
CA VAL A 80 -27.60 21.56 -11.24
C VAL A 80 -28.41 20.68 -10.28
N ALA A 81 -27.89 19.50 -9.94
CA ALA A 81 -28.57 18.60 -9.01
C ALA A 81 -28.61 19.14 -7.57
N THR A 82 -27.50 19.70 -7.07
CA THR A 82 -27.48 20.32 -5.73
C THR A 82 -28.31 21.59 -5.68
N THR A 83 -28.34 22.40 -6.75
CA THR A 83 -29.23 23.58 -6.80
C THR A 83 -30.68 23.13 -6.79
N ALA A 84 -31.07 22.13 -7.56
CA ALA A 84 -32.43 21.59 -7.57
C ALA A 84 -32.85 21.05 -6.19
N ILE A 85 -32.01 20.25 -5.54
CA ILE A 85 -32.28 19.71 -4.20
C ILE A 85 -32.39 20.83 -3.16
N LEU A 86 -31.49 21.82 -3.21
CA LEU A 86 -31.51 22.92 -2.25
C LEU A 86 -32.63 23.92 -2.49
N VAL A 87 -33.03 24.15 -3.74
CA VAL A 87 -34.25 24.92 -4.08
C VAL A 87 -35.49 24.16 -3.63
N MET A 88 -35.52 22.83 -3.76
CA MET A 88 -36.61 22.00 -3.25
C MET A 88 -36.67 22.01 -1.71
N LEU A 89 -35.54 21.92 -1.02
CA LEU A 89 -35.47 22.02 0.45
C LEU A 89 -35.78 23.44 0.95
N ALA A 90 -35.31 24.47 0.25
CA ALA A 90 -35.61 25.87 0.57
C ALA A 90 -37.10 26.19 0.34
N SER A 91 -37.69 25.72 -0.77
CA SER A 91 -39.12 25.92 -1.04
C SER A 91 -40.02 25.14 -0.09
N THR A 92 -39.67 23.89 0.25
CA THR A 92 -40.41 23.11 1.25
C THR A 92 -40.27 23.72 2.65
N SER A 93 -39.08 24.14 3.07
CA SER A 93 -38.86 24.84 4.34
C SER A 93 -39.53 26.21 4.39
N TRP A 94 -39.58 26.95 3.28
CA TRP A 94 -40.29 28.23 3.17
C TRP A 94 -41.82 28.03 3.24
N SER A 95 -42.35 27.01 2.56
CA SER A 95 -43.79 26.68 2.65
C SER A 95 -44.19 26.26 4.07
N LEU A 96 -43.35 25.45 4.73
CA LEU A 96 -43.52 25.06 6.12
C LEU A 96 -43.40 26.26 7.07
N GLY A 97 -42.47 27.18 6.81
CA GLY A 97 -42.27 28.40 7.59
C GLY A 97 -43.40 29.41 7.44
N ALA A 98 -43.93 29.58 6.22
CA ALA A 98 -45.08 30.44 5.94
C ALA A 98 -46.36 29.91 6.59
N ASP A 99 -46.57 28.59 6.55
CA ASP A 99 -47.67 27.93 7.27
C ASP A 99 -47.51 28.04 8.79
N LEU A 100 -46.28 27.92 9.31
CA LEU A 100 -46.00 28.09 10.74
C LEU A 100 -46.24 29.55 11.19
N ALA A 101 -45.88 30.53 10.37
CA ALA A 101 -46.14 31.94 10.62
C ALA A 101 -47.65 32.27 10.56
N ALA A 102 -48.38 31.71 9.60
CA ALA A 102 -49.84 31.83 9.51
C ALA A 102 -50.55 31.15 10.70
N LEU A 103 -49.99 30.05 11.21
CA LEU A 103 -50.47 29.36 12.41
C LEU A 103 -50.17 30.15 13.69
N ILE A 104 -49.01 30.81 13.81
CA ILE A 104 -48.67 31.66 14.96
C ILE A 104 -49.53 32.93 14.98
N ALA A 105 -49.89 33.49 13.81
CA ALA A 105 -50.80 34.63 13.71
C ALA A 105 -52.25 34.29 14.11
N ARG A 106 -52.72 33.06 13.91
CA ARG A 106 -54.08 32.58 14.28
C ARG A 106 -54.17 32.07 15.74
N ARG A 107 -53.49 32.75 16.67
CA ARG A 107 -53.22 32.29 18.05
C ARG A 107 -54.40 32.15 19.01
N ARG A 108 -55.67 32.09 18.57
CA ARG A 108 -56.82 32.02 19.50
C ARG A 108 -57.80 30.86 19.37
N MET A 109 -57.70 29.97 18.38
CA MET A 109 -58.63 28.83 18.30
C MET A 109 -57.90 27.49 18.16
N ALA A 110 -58.22 26.55 19.07
CA ALA A 110 -57.76 25.16 19.17
C ALA A 110 -56.33 24.89 19.74
N ARG A 111 -56.26 24.80 21.07
CA ARG A 111 -55.00 24.69 21.86
C ARG A 111 -54.34 23.30 21.89
N GLU A 112 -55.02 22.21 21.51
CA GLU A 112 -54.46 20.85 21.68
C GLU A 112 -53.91 20.19 20.40
N ARG A 113 -54.47 20.46 19.21
CA ARG A 113 -53.92 19.92 17.95
C ARG A 113 -52.74 20.72 17.39
N MET A 114 -52.50 21.92 17.91
CA MET A 114 -51.44 22.82 17.42
C MET A 114 -50.06 22.46 17.98
N LEU A 115 -49.97 22.04 19.26
CA LEU A 115 -48.73 21.65 19.91
C LEU A 115 -48.06 20.44 19.25
N VAL A 116 -48.85 19.42 18.87
CA VAL A 116 -48.34 18.20 18.22
C VAL A 116 -47.75 18.53 16.85
N LYS A 117 -48.43 19.36 16.05
CA LYS A 117 -47.94 19.74 14.72
C LYS A 117 -46.66 20.56 14.78
N THR A 118 -46.58 21.55 15.68
CA THR A 118 -45.38 22.38 15.85
C THR A 118 -44.19 21.58 16.39
N LEU A 119 -44.44 20.60 17.26
CA LEU A 119 -43.40 19.76 17.85
C LEU A 119 -42.86 18.75 16.82
N VAL A 120 -43.73 18.18 15.98
CA VAL A 120 -43.32 17.32 14.86
C VAL A 120 -42.50 18.10 13.83
N THR A 121 -42.90 19.31 13.45
CA THR A 121 -42.13 20.12 12.50
C THR A 121 -40.77 20.56 13.07
N ALA A 122 -40.71 20.92 14.36
CA ALA A 122 -39.45 21.25 15.01
C ALA A 122 -38.53 20.04 15.12
N ALA A 123 -39.07 18.86 15.42
CA ALA A 123 -38.30 17.61 15.46
C ALA A 123 -37.74 17.25 14.08
N VAL A 124 -38.52 17.38 13.01
CA VAL A 124 -38.06 17.15 11.63
C VAL A 124 -36.96 18.15 11.25
N PHE A 125 -37.11 19.44 11.59
CA PHE A 125 -36.09 20.45 11.31
C PHE A 125 -34.77 20.18 12.05
N VAL A 126 -34.83 19.87 13.34
CA VAL A 126 -33.65 19.52 14.14
C VAL A 126 -32.99 18.25 13.59
N PHE A 127 -33.77 17.25 13.20
CA PHE A 127 -33.24 16.01 12.63
C PHE A 127 -32.53 16.25 11.28
N VAL A 128 -33.14 17.01 10.37
CA VAL A 128 -32.52 17.37 9.07
C VAL A 128 -31.26 18.20 9.29
N PHE A 129 -31.30 19.18 10.20
CA PHE A 129 -30.13 20.00 10.54
C PHE A 129 -29.00 19.17 11.17
N SER A 130 -29.32 18.26 12.08
CA SER A 130 -28.37 17.33 12.68
C SER A 130 -27.73 16.41 11.65
N ILE A 131 -28.50 15.89 10.69
CA ILE A 131 -27.99 15.08 9.58
C ILE A 131 -27.06 15.92 8.69
N SER A 132 -27.46 17.12 8.28
CA SER A 132 -26.62 18.00 7.45
C SER A 132 -25.32 18.40 8.17
N ALA A 133 -25.38 18.71 9.47
CA ALA A 133 -24.20 19.02 10.27
C ALA A 133 -23.28 17.80 10.44
N PHE A 134 -23.85 16.60 10.64
CA PHE A 134 -23.10 15.34 10.73
C PHE A 134 -22.35 15.03 9.44
N PHE A 135 -23.00 15.17 8.27
CA PHE A 135 -22.35 14.96 6.97
C PHE A 135 -21.27 16.02 6.69
N SER A 136 -21.51 17.29 7.05
CA SER A 136 -20.53 18.37 6.88
C SER A 136 -19.28 18.19 7.76
N PHE A 137 -19.45 17.80 9.03
CA PHE A 137 -18.35 17.52 9.95
C PHE A 137 -17.55 16.29 9.52
N THR A 138 -18.24 15.21 9.11
CA THR A 138 -17.61 13.97 8.64
C THR A 138 -16.79 14.21 7.37
N TYR A 139 -17.23 15.09 6.48
CA TYR A 139 -16.47 15.49 5.28
C TYR A 139 -15.19 16.27 5.64
N TYR A 140 -15.29 17.29 6.50
CA TYR A 140 -14.14 18.10 6.91
C TYR A 140 -13.10 17.30 7.70
N TYR A 141 -13.55 16.47 8.64
CA TYR A 141 -12.67 15.61 9.42
C TYR A 141 -11.94 14.58 8.54
N ASN A 142 -12.65 14.01 7.55
CA ASN A 142 -12.04 13.09 6.60
C ASN A 142 -11.09 13.74 5.60
N ASN A 143 -11.30 14.99 5.17
CA ASN A 143 -10.43 15.61 4.16
C ASN A 143 -9.17 16.27 4.76
N ILE A 144 -9.27 16.91 5.93
CA ILE A 144 -8.13 17.61 6.54
C ILE A 144 -7.16 16.62 7.20
N PHE A 145 -7.65 15.61 7.93
CA PHE A 145 -6.78 14.65 8.62
C PHE A 145 -6.31 13.48 7.74
N LYS A 146 -7.01 13.14 6.64
CA LYS A 146 -6.54 12.07 5.73
C LYS A 146 -5.41 12.49 4.79
N LEU A 147 -5.13 13.76 4.56
CA LEU A 147 -4.00 14.12 3.70
C LEU A 147 -2.66 13.74 4.35
N SER A 148 -2.52 13.95 5.67
CA SER A 148 -1.34 13.45 6.40
C SER A 148 -1.41 11.94 6.64
N SER A 149 -2.58 11.39 6.97
CA SER A 149 -2.73 9.95 7.21
C SER A 149 -2.53 9.10 5.95
N ARG A 150 -2.97 9.55 4.76
CA ARG A 150 -2.76 8.85 3.49
C ARG A 150 -1.28 8.76 3.14
N LYS A 151 -0.51 9.82 3.41
CA LYS A 151 0.94 9.80 3.18
C LYS A 151 1.63 8.82 4.12
N ILE A 152 1.28 8.82 5.41
CA ILE A 152 1.82 7.87 6.40
C ILE A 152 1.43 6.42 6.05
N VAL A 153 0.18 6.18 5.67
CA VAL A 153 -0.31 4.86 5.26
C VAL A 153 0.37 4.39 3.97
N ALA A 154 0.55 5.27 2.98
CA ALA A 154 1.24 4.95 1.74
C ALA A 154 2.75 4.68 1.94
N GLU A 155 3.35 5.19 3.01
CA GLU A 155 4.74 4.87 3.38
C GLU A 155 4.87 3.46 3.99
N LEU A 156 3.84 2.95 4.67
CA LEU A 156 3.86 1.65 5.36
C LEU A 156 3.36 0.49 4.47
N GLN A 157 2.39 0.76 3.60
CA GLN A 157 1.74 -0.22 2.74
C GLN A 157 2.71 -1.12 1.91
N PRO A 158 3.81 -0.61 1.33
CA PRO A 158 4.76 -1.45 0.60
C PRO A 158 5.42 -2.52 1.46
N MET A 159 5.77 -2.20 2.70
CA MET A 159 6.39 -3.15 3.63
C MET A 159 5.37 -4.16 4.17
N GLU A 160 4.13 -3.72 4.44
CA GLU A 160 3.05 -4.61 4.87
C GLU A 160 2.66 -5.61 3.78
N LEU A 161 2.58 -5.19 2.52
CA LEU A 161 2.37 -6.07 1.37
C LEU A 161 3.46 -7.14 1.29
N ALA A 162 4.73 -6.74 1.41
CA ALA A 162 5.85 -7.66 1.38
C ALA A 162 5.80 -8.64 2.55
N ALA A 163 5.47 -8.18 3.76
CA ALA A 163 5.30 -9.06 4.92
C ALA A 163 4.17 -10.07 4.72
N ASP A 164 3.01 -9.65 4.21
CA ASP A 164 1.84 -10.51 4.07
C ASP A 164 1.95 -11.55 2.94
N VAL A 165 2.80 -11.30 1.93
CA VAL A 165 2.97 -12.19 0.78
C VAL A 165 4.29 -12.97 0.84
N VAL A 166 5.40 -12.32 1.19
CA VAL A 166 6.74 -12.95 1.15
C VAL A 166 6.99 -13.84 2.36
N LEU A 167 6.46 -13.53 3.56
CA LEU A 167 6.63 -14.42 4.73
C LEU A 167 5.92 -15.76 4.56
N PRO A 168 4.67 -15.84 4.05
CA PRO A 168 4.08 -17.14 3.73
C PRO A 168 4.86 -17.88 2.64
N ALA A 169 5.35 -17.17 1.62
CA ALA A 169 6.16 -17.76 0.56
C ALA A 169 7.45 -18.41 1.10
N THR A 170 8.22 -17.69 1.94
CA THR A 170 9.45 -18.25 2.56
C THR A 170 9.13 -19.44 3.45
N LYS A 171 8.03 -19.41 4.20
CA LYS A 171 7.57 -20.55 5.00
C LYS A 171 7.26 -21.78 4.14
N GLN A 172 6.57 -21.60 3.01
CA GLN A 172 6.28 -22.68 2.07
C GLN A 172 7.54 -23.21 1.40
N ILE A 173 8.48 -22.35 1.00
CA ILE A 173 9.79 -22.75 0.47
C ILE A 173 10.55 -23.60 1.49
N ASN A 174 10.56 -23.20 2.76
CA ASN A 174 11.23 -23.96 3.82
C ASN A 174 10.58 -25.34 4.02
N ALA A 175 9.25 -25.41 4.04
CA ALA A 175 8.53 -26.68 4.14
C ALA A 175 8.78 -27.59 2.93
N ALA A 176 8.78 -27.04 1.71
CA ALA A 176 9.11 -27.76 0.49
C ALA A 176 10.57 -28.26 0.51
N TYR A 177 11.49 -27.44 1.02
CA TYR A 177 12.89 -27.80 1.20
C TYR A 177 13.07 -28.98 2.17
N GLU A 178 12.41 -28.96 3.33
CA GLU A 178 12.45 -30.08 4.29
C GLU A 178 11.83 -31.35 3.71
N ALA A 179 10.68 -31.23 3.02
CA ALA A 179 10.05 -32.35 2.35
C ALA A 179 10.93 -32.96 1.24
N ALA A 180 11.66 -32.13 0.48
CA ALA A 180 12.61 -32.58 -0.53
C ALA A 180 13.79 -33.33 0.10
N SER A 181 14.36 -32.83 1.21
CA SER A 181 15.40 -33.55 1.98
C SER A 181 14.90 -34.94 2.41
N ALA A 182 13.70 -35.01 2.99
CA ALA A 182 13.13 -36.29 3.44
C ALA A 182 12.91 -37.27 2.28
N ARG A 183 12.47 -36.78 1.10
CA ARG A 183 12.32 -37.60 -0.12
C ARG A 183 13.67 -38.12 -0.62
N MET A 184 14.72 -37.31 -0.60
CA MET A 184 16.07 -37.75 -0.99
C MET A 184 16.59 -38.85 -0.07
N VAL A 185 16.39 -38.73 1.24
CA VAL A 185 16.79 -39.76 2.21
C VAL A 185 16.02 -41.06 2.00
N ALA A 186 14.75 -40.97 1.59
CA ALA A 186 13.92 -42.12 1.26
C ALA A 186 14.21 -42.73 -0.12
N ASP A 187 14.97 -42.05 -0.99
CA ASP A 187 15.30 -42.57 -2.32
C ASP A 187 16.12 -43.86 -2.22
N PRO A 188 15.77 -44.94 -2.95
CA PRO A 188 16.44 -46.23 -2.85
C PRO A 188 17.95 -46.15 -3.11
N SER A 189 18.37 -45.31 -4.06
CA SER A 189 19.79 -45.19 -4.43
C SER A 189 20.60 -44.56 -3.31
N PHE A 190 20.11 -43.47 -2.72
CA PHE A 190 20.78 -42.79 -1.63
C PHE A 190 20.69 -43.55 -0.31
N ARG A 191 19.56 -44.22 -0.05
CA ARG A 191 19.40 -45.11 1.10
C ARG A 191 20.38 -46.28 1.07
N SER A 192 20.56 -46.93 -0.07
CA SER A 192 21.53 -48.03 -0.22
C SER A 192 22.97 -47.59 0.06
N TYR A 193 23.32 -46.36 -0.32
CA TYR A 193 24.61 -45.75 -0.01
C TYR A 193 24.77 -45.51 1.50
N LEU A 194 23.76 -44.95 2.17
CA LEU A 194 23.78 -44.76 3.63
C LEU A 194 23.87 -46.10 4.39
N GLU A 195 23.11 -47.11 3.98
CA GLU A 195 23.16 -48.46 4.57
C GLU A 195 24.55 -49.12 4.38
N SER A 196 25.21 -48.88 3.25
CA SER A 196 26.58 -49.34 3.01
C SER A 196 27.60 -48.63 3.90
N LEU A 197 27.44 -47.32 4.14
CA LEU A 197 28.25 -46.58 5.12
C LEU A 197 28.04 -47.10 6.54
N ASP A 198 26.79 -47.36 6.93
CA ASP A 198 26.46 -47.91 8.25
C ASP A 198 27.10 -49.27 8.47
N ALA A 199 26.96 -50.16 7.48
CA ALA A 199 27.59 -51.48 7.52
C ALA A 199 29.12 -51.39 7.62
N LEU A 200 29.75 -50.43 6.94
CA LEU A 200 31.19 -50.19 7.06
C LEU A 200 31.58 -49.68 8.46
N ILE A 201 30.81 -48.75 9.03
CA ILE A 201 31.05 -48.23 10.39
C ILE A 201 30.89 -49.36 11.42
N ASP A 202 29.84 -50.17 11.31
CA ASP A 202 29.56 -51.26 12.25
C ASP A 202 30.60 -52.37 12.16
N THR A 203 31.04 -52.72 10.94
CA THR A 203 32.15 -53.66 10.77
C THR A 203 33.47 -53.12 11.27
N ALA A 204 33.76 -51.83 11.08
CA ALA A 204 34.97 -51.23 11.64
C ALA A 204 34.95 -51.21 13.17
N ARG A 205 33.78 -51.04 13.80
CA ARG A 205 33.59 -51.19 15.25
C ARG A 205 33.77 -52.64 15.72
N ALA A 206 33.21 -53.61 15.00
CA ALA A 206 33.22 -55.02 15.38
C ALA A 206 34.55 -55.74 15.09
N ALA A 207 35.17 -55.48 13.94
CA ALA A 207 36.45 -56.04 13.51
C ALA A 207 37.66 -55.32 14.12
N GLY A 208 37.43 -54.46 15.13
CA GLY A 208 38.37 -53.53 15.75
C GLY A 208 39.83 -54.02 15.84
N PRO A 209 40.14 -55.19 16.40
CA PRO A 209 41.54 -55.62 16.53
C PRO A 209 42.21 -56.03 15.20
N ALA A 210 41.51 -56.76 14.33
CA ALA A 210 42.06 -57.18 13.04
C ALA A 210 42.20 -56.00 12.06
N LEU A 211 41.23 -55.08 12.09
CA LEU A 211 41.25 -53.88 11.26
C LEU A 211 42.31 -52.87 11.73
N ARG A 212 42.45 -52.66 13.06
CA ARG A 212 43.53 -51.83 13.62
C ARG A 212 44.90 -52.36 13.23
N GLU A 213 45.09 -53.68 13.25
CA GLU A 213 46.35 -54.30 12.83
C GLU A 213 46.61 -54.10 11.33
N ALA A 214 45.60 -54.24 10.48
CA ALA A 214 45.72 -53.99 9.05
C ALA A 214 46.01 -52.50 8.75
N ILE A 215 45.34 -51.57 9.42
CA ILE A 215 45.58 -50.13 9.32
C ILE A 215 47.01 -49.80 9.76
N ARG A 216 47.46 -50.35 10.90
CA ARG A 216 48.83 -50.16 11.38
C ARG A 216 49.86 -50.67 10.38
N LYS A 217 49.69 -51.89 9.85
CA LYS A 217 50.58 -52.44 8.82
C LYS A 217 50.60 -51.62 7.54
N ASN A 218 49.44 -51.11 7.11
CA ASN A 218 49.36 -50.27 5.92
C ASN A 218 50.01 -48.89 6.15
N GLN A 219 49.87 -48.32 7.36
CA GLN A 219 50.59 -47.11 7.77
C GLN A 219 52.10 -47.33 7.81
N GLU A 220 52.57 -48.44 8.39
CA GLU A 220 54.00 -48.79 8.41
C GLU A 220 54.54 -48.96 6.98
N ALA A 221 53.77 -49.62 6.09
CA ALA A 221 54.13 -49.77 4.69
C ALA A 221 54.17 -48.42 3.94
N GLN A 222 53.18 -47.54 4.15
CA GLN A 222 53.16 -46.20 3.58
C GLN A 222 54.31 -45.33 4.13
N GLN A 223 54.58 -45.36 5.43
CA GLN A 223 55.71 -44.67 6.05
C GLN A 223 57.03 -45.18 5.50
N ALA A 224 57.18 -46.49 5.25
CA ALA A 224 58.37 -47.04 4.62
C ALA A 224 58.54 -46.58 3.16
N ILE A 225 57.44 -46.46 2.40
CA ILE A 225 57.46 -45.90 1.04
C ILE A 225 57.84 -44.41 1.07
N LEU A 226 57.23 -43.63 1.97
CA LEU A 226 57.53 -42.21 2.15
C LEU A 226 58.97 -42.00 2.61
N ALA A 227 59.48 -42.83 3.51
CA ALA A 227 60.87 -42.78 3.96
C ALA A 227 61.85 -43.09 2.82
N LYS A 228 61.56 -44.09 1.98
CA LYS A 228 62.35 -44.38 0.77
C LYS A 228 62.31 -43.23 -0.23
N ALA A 229 61.14 -42.64 -0.46
CA ALA A 229 60.99 -41.48 -1.34
C ALA A 229 61.75 -40.26 -0.79
N ALA A 230 61.68 -40.01 0.52
CA ALA A 230 62.43 -38.94 1.18
C ALA A 230 63.95 -39.16 1.10
N GLN A 231 64.43 -40.39 1.27
CA GLN A 231 65.84 -40.74 1.09
C GLN A 231 66.31 -40.51 -0.35
N GLN A 232 65.50 -40.87 -1.35
CA GLN A 232 65.82 -40.61 -2.76
C GLN A 232 65.90 -39.11 -3.04
N VAL A 233 64.94 -38.32 -2.56
CA VAL A 233 64.95 -36.86 -2.73
C VAL A 233 66.15 -36.23 -2.02
N ALA A 234 66.51 -36.71 -0.82
CA ALA A 234 67.69 -36.24 -0.10
C ALA A 234 69.00 -36.53 -0.86
N ALA A 235 69.15 -37.74 -1.41
CA ALA A 235 70.31 -38.11 -2.22
C ALA A 235 70.39 -37.30 -3.53
N GLU A 236 69.26 -37.06 -4.19
CA GLU A 236 69.19 -36.20 -5.38
C GLU A 236 69.58 -34.75 -5.05
N LEU A 237 69.12 -34.21 -3.92
CA LEU A 237 69.49 -32.88 -3.41
C LEU A 237 70.98 -32.75 -3.12
N GLU A 238 71.60 -33.75 -2.49
CA GLU A 238 73.04 -33.74 -2.22
C GLU A 238 73.84 -33.78 -3.54
N SER A 239 73.40 -34.59 -4.51
CA SER A 239 74.00 -34.62 -5.85
C SER A 239 73.83 -33.30 -6.61
N ALA A 240 72.75 -32.55 -6.36
CA ALA A 240 72.51 -31.23 -6.93
C ALA A 240 73.46 -30.18 -6.34
N GLN A 241 73.61 -30.19 -5.00
CA GLN A 241 74.48 -29.26 -4.30
C GLN A 241 75.95 -29.45 -4.70
N THR A 242 76.39 -30.70 -4.85
CA THR A 242 77.74 -31.00 -5.32
C THR A 242 77.97 -30.54 -6.77
N ALA A 243 77.01 -30.76 -7.68
CA ALA A 243 77.09 -30.26 -9.04
C ALA A 243 77.10 -28.72 -9.13
N SER A 244 76.34 -28.03 -8.27
CA SER A 244 76.35 -26.56 -8.19
C SER A 244 77.72 -26.03 -7.72
N ARG A 245 78.33 -26.65 -6.70
CA ARG A 245 79.67 -26.26 -6.24
C ARG A 245 80.72 -26.42 -7.34
N GLN A 246 80.68 -27.56 -8.05
CA GLN A 246 81.59 -27.80 -9.18
C GLN A 246 81.38 -26.80 -10.34
N TYR A 247 80.13 -26.38 -10.58
CA TYR A 247 79.84 -25.35 -11.57
C TYR A 247 80.41 -23.99 -11.17
N ASP A 248 80.27 -23.59 -9.89
CA ASP A 248 80.80 -22.33 -9.39
C ASP A 248 82.34 -22.29 -9.40
N GLU A 249 82.99 -23.41 -9.05
CA GLU A 249 84.44 -23.60 -9.17
C GLU A 249 84.92 -23.47 -10.62
N ALA A 250 84.28 -24.19 -11.55
CA ALA A 250 84.61 -24.11 -12.98
C ALA A 250 84.40 -22.69 -13.54
N ARG A 251 83.37 -21.98 -13.06
CA ARG A 251 83.13 -20.57 -13.44
C ARG A 251 84.22 -19.65 -12.92
N ALA A 252 84.66 -19.82 -11.67
CA ALA A 252 85.76 -19.06 -11.12
C ALA A 252 87.05 -19.28 -11.94
N GLU A 253 87.37 -20.52 -12.30
CA GLU A 253 88.52 -20.85 -13.15
C GLU A 253 88.41 -20.26 -14.57
N MET A 254 87.22 -20.24 -15.18
CA MET A 254 87.05 -19.57 -16.47
C MET A 254 87.36 -18.08 -16.37
N THR A 255 86.92 -17.39 -15.30
CA THR A 255 87.21 -15.97 -15.12
C THR A 255 88.69 -15.67 -14.88
N THR A 256 89.42 -16.58 -14.21
CA THR A 256 90.88 -16.42 -14.06
C THR A 256 91.58 -16.62 -15.40
N LEU A 257 91.19 -17.63 -16.18
CA LEU A 257 91.71 -17.86 -17.53
C LEU A 257 91.43 -16.68 -18.46
N GLU A 258 90.23 -16.09 -18.44
CA GLU A 258 89.90 -14.90 -19.23
C GLU A 258 90.78 -13.70 -18.88
N LYS A 259 91.06 -13.46 -17.59
CA LYS A 259 92.01 -12.43 -17.15
C LYS A 259 93.41 -12.71 -17.67
N THR A 260 93.87 -13.96 -17.63
CA THR A 260 95.19 -14.32 -18.20
C THR A 260 95.23 -14.07 -19.71
N VAL A 261 94.19 -14.45 -20.45
CA VAL A 261 94.10 -14.20 -21.90
C VAL A 261 94.11 -12.70 -22.20
N ALA A 262 93.33 -11.89 -21.48
CA ALA A 262 93.30 -10.44 -21.66
C ALA A 262 94.68 -9.80 -21.40
N SER A 263 95.39 -10.27 -20.36
CA SER A 263 96.75 -9.81 -20.06
C SER A 263 97.76 -10.17 -21.15
N LEU A 264 97.68 -11.40 -21.68
CA LEU A 264 98.54 -11.87 -22.78
C LEU A 264 98.21 -11.14 -24.09
N ASP A 265 96.95 -10.84 -24.35
CA ASP A 265 96.51 -10.08 -25.53
C ASP A 265 97.04 -8.65 -25.52
N ALA A 266 97.08 -7.98 -24.37
CA ALA A 266 97.70 -6.66 -24.26
C ALA A 266 99.20 -6.71 -24.59
N ILE A 267 99.92 -7.72 -24.08
CA ILE A 267 101.36 -7.92 -24.36
C ILE A 267 101.58 -8.23 -25.85
N ILE A 268 100.81 -9.16 -26.41
CA ILE A 268 100.90 -9.56 -27.82
C ILE A 268 100.63 -8.37 -28.73
N LYS A 269 99.56 -7.60 -28.45
CA LYS A 269 99.20 -6.43 -29.26
C LYS A 269 100.29 -5.35 -29.21
N SER A 270 100.83 -5.04 -28.03
CA SER A 270 101.92 -4.08 -27.87
C SER A 270 103.16 -4.48 -28.68
N LYS A 271 103.54 -5.76 -28.63
CA LYS A 271 104.68 -6.29 -29.39
C LYS A 271 104.40 -6.41 -30.89
N GLN A 272 103.15 -6.65 -31.28
CA GLN A 272 102.76 -6.64 -32.68
C GLN A 272 102.80 -5.22 -33.26
N GLU A 273 102.35 -4.22 -32.50
CA GLU A 273 102.47 -2.80 -32.86
C GLU A 273 103.95 -2.40 -33.01
N GLU A 274 104.82 -2.82 -32.09
CA GLU A 274 106.28 -2.64 -32.18
C GLU A 274 106.86 -3.27 -33.47
N ILE A 275 106.44 -4.50 -33.81
CA ILE A 275 106.82 -5.15 -35.08
C ILE A 275 106.31 -4.35 -36.28
N THR A 276 105.07 -3.85 -36.25
CA THR A 276 104.54 -3.07 -37.37
C THR A 276 105.28 -1.75 -37.56
N ALA A 277 105.66 -1.08 -36.47
CA ALA A 277 106.48 0.12 -36.51
C ALA A 277 107.88 -0.20 -37.06
N LEU A 278 108.53 -1.29 -36.62
CA LEU A 278 109.83 -1.72 -37.14
C LEU A 278 109.79 -2.15 -38.61
N ASN A 279 108.71 -2.79 -39.07
CA ASN A 279 108.56 -3.10 -40.49
C ASN A 279 108.32 -1.83 -41.33
N ALA A 280 107.60 -0.84 -40.79
CA ALA A 280 107.41 0.44 -41.46
C ALA A 280 108.72 1.23 -41.57
N THR A 281 109.53 1.27 -40.50
CA THR A 281 110.87 1.88 -40.56
C THR A 281 111.80 1.12 -41.49
N ALA A 282 111.78 -0.22 -41.50
CA ALA A 282 112.54 -1.02 -42.45
C ALA A 282 112.18 -0.68 -43.90
N ARG A 283 110.88 -0.62 -44.23
CA ARG A 283 110.41 -0.24 -45.57
C ARG A 283 110.79 1.18 -45.97
N GLN A 284 110.68 2.13 -45.03
CA GLN A 284 111.05 3.52 -45.28
C GLN A 284 112.55 3.67 -45.53
N GLU A 285 113.40 3.05 -44.71
CA GLU A 285 114.85 3.07 -44.87
C GLU A 285 115.28 2.33 -46.15
N GLU A 286 114.59 1.26 -46.53
CA GLU A 286 114.83 0.54 -47.79
C GLU A 286 114.43 1.39 -49.02
N GLN A 287 113.34 2.13 -48.96
CA GLN A 287 112.97 3.13 -49.98
C GLN A 287 114.03 4.23 -50.09
N LEU A 288 114.48 4.80 -48.97
CA LEU A 288 115.55 5.80 -48.95
C LEU A 288 116.88 5.24 -49.49
N ALA A 289 117.17 3.95 -49.27
CA ALA A 289 118.33 3.29 -49.85
C ALA A 289 118.21 3.18 -51.38
N VAL A 290 117.04 2.80 -51.89
CA VAL A 290 116.75 2.74 -53.33
C VAL A 290 116.84 4.13 -53.96
N ASP A 291 116.28 5.16 -53.32
CA ASP A 291 116.35 6.54 -53.81
C ASP A 291 117.82 7.05 -53.88
N ALA A 292 118.63 6.73 -52.85
CA ALA A 292 120.05 7.04 -52.82
C ALA A 292 120.85 6.25 -53.87
N GLU A 293 120.46 5.02 -54.19
CA GLU A 293 121.09 4.22 -55.26
C GLU A 293 120.87 4.84 -56.65
N HIS A 294 119.69 5.43 -56.88
CA HIS A 294 119.34 6.15 -58.12
C HIS A 294 119.92 7.58 -58.18
N GLY A 295 120.65 8.03 -57.14
CA GLY A 295 121.30 9.34 -57.10
C GLY A 295 120.35 10.52 -56.83
N LEU A 296 119.14 10.25 -56.33
CA LEU A 296 118.15 11.27 -55.93
C LEU A 296 118.56 12.04 -54.66
N ASP A 297 119.69 11.67 -54.06
CA ASP A 297 120.33 12.34 -52.91
C ASP A 297 121.39 13.39 -53.32
N ASN A 298 121.45 13.75 -54.62
CA ASN A 298 122.40 14.70 -55.22
C ASN A 298 123.88 14.27 -55.13
N ARG A 299 124.19 12.98 -54.96
CA ARG A 299 125.58 12.47 -54.85
C ARG A 299 126.01 11.53 -55.99
N GLY A 300 125.17 11.35 -57.01
CA GLY A 300 125.46 10.55 -58.21
C GLY A 300 124.91 9.12 -58.16
N ALA A 301 124.71 8.51 -59.33
CA ALA A 301 123.98 7.24 -59.51
C ALA A 301 124.83 5.98 -59.20
N VAL A 302 125.35 5.89 -57.97
CA VAL A 302 126.05 4.69 -57.44
C VAL A 302 125.76 4.58 -55.95
N CYS A 303 125.52 3.36 -55.44
CA CYS A 303 125.26 3.13 -54.00
C CYS A 303 126.47 3.53 -53.12
N GLY A 304 126.47 4.79 -52.70
CA GLY A 304 127.47 5.39 -51.82
C GLY A 304 127.28 5.02 -50.34
N PRO A 305 128.03 5.66 -49.42
CA PRO A 305 127.97 5.36 -47.98
C PRO A 305 126.59 5.59 -47.37
N ASN A 306 125.79 6.53 -47.89
CA ASN A 306 124.42 6.78 -47.44
C ASN A 306 123.49 5.59 -47.74
N CYS A 307 123.49 5.10 -48.98
CA CYS A 307 122.75 3.90 -49.40
C CYS A 307 123.09 2.69 -48.53
N ARG A 308 124.38 2.43 -48.25
CA ARG A 308 124.81 1.35 -47.35
C ARG A 308 124.31 1.55 -45.92
N THR A 309 124.31 2.78 -45.42
CA THR A 309 123.82 3.10 -44.07
C THR A 309 122.33 2.85 -43.93
N HIS A 310 121.53 3.27 -44.92
CA HIS A 310 120.08 3.01 -44.96
C HIS A 310 119.77 1.51 -45.04
N ARG A 311 120.53 0.74 -45.85
CA ARG A 311 120.41 -0.74 -45.89
C ARG A 311 120.74 -1.40 -44.55
N ILE A 312 121.80 -0.97 -43.88
CA ILE A 312 122.16 -1.51 -42.54
C ILE A 312 121.05 -1.23 -41.54
N LYS A 313 120.45 -0.02 -41.55
CA LYS A 313 119.32 0.33 -40.67
C LYS A 313 118.07 -0.51 -40.97
N ALA A 314 117.76 -0.76 -42.24
CA ALA A 314 116.66 -1.63 -42.64
C ALA A 314 116.90 -3.09 -42.20
N GLU A 315 118.11 -3.62 -42.38
CA GLU A 315 118.50 -4.94 -41.89
C GLU A 315 118.43 -5.04 -40.37
N GLU A 316 118.88 -4.02 -39.64
CA GLU A 316 118.81 -3.97 -38.18
C GLU A 316 117.37 -3.92 -37.68
N ALA A 317 116.50 -3.12 -38.30
CA ALA A 317 115.07 -3.08 -38.00
C ALA A 317 114.41 -4.45 -38.25
N ASN A 318 114.75 -5.13 -39.36
CA ASN A 318 114.29 -6.48 -39.67
C ASN A 318 114.79 -7.53 -38.65
N ARG A 319 116.06 -7.44 -38.21
CA ARG A 319 116.60 -8.33 -37.16
C ARG A 319 115.88 -8.13 -35.83
N ARG A 320 115.63 -6.88 -35.43
CA ARG A 320 114.86 -6.55 -34.21
C ARG A 320 113.42 -7.06 -34.31
N ALA A 321 112.76 -6.89 -35.45
CA ALA A 321 111.42 -7.43 -35.69
C ALA A 321 111.41 -8.98 -35.61
N ALA A 322 112.42 -9.65 -36.17
CA ALA A 322 112.55 -11.11 -36.07
C ALA A 322 112.79 -11.59 -34.63
N ALA A 323 113.61 -10.89 -33.85
CA ALA A 323 113.82 -11.20 -32.44
C ALA A 323 112.53 -11.05 -31.60
N ILE A 324 111.73 -10.01 -31.86
CA ILE A 324 110.42 -9.83 -31.20
C ILE A 324 109.43 -10.94 -31.61
N ARG A 325 109.44 -11.36 -32.88
CA ARG A 325 108.62 -12.51 -33.32
C ARG A 325 109.00 -13.81 -32.59
N GLN A 326 110.29 -14.04 -32.34
CA GLN A 326 110.75 -15.21 -31.57
C GLN A 326 110.31 -15.14 -30.10
N THR A 327 110.34 -13.96 -29.47
CA THR A 327 109.89 -13.81 -28.07
C THR A 327 108.36 -13.88 -27.93
N LEU A 328 107.61 -13.52 -28.97
CA LEU A 328 106.15 -13.66 -29.02
C LEU A 328 105.64 -15.11 -29.06
N ALA A 329 106.47 -16.07 -29.48
CA ALA A 329 106.05 -17.48 -29.58
C ALA A 329 105.60 -18.06 -28.22
N GLY A 330 106.25 -17.66 -27.11
CA GLY A 330 105.87 -18.08 -25.75
C GLY A 330 104.47 -17.59 -25.35
N PRO A 331 104.24 -16.26 -25.27
CA PRO A 331 102.94 -15.68 -24.95
C PRO A 331 101.80 -16.17 -25.87
N MET A 332 102.07 -16.38 -27.16
CA MET A 332 101.07 -16.91 -28.10
C MET A 332 100.68 -18.35 -27.78
N ASN A 333 101.65 -19.21 -27.42
CA ASN A 333 101.38 -20.59 -27.01
C ASN A 333 100.63 -20.66 -25.66
N GLU A 334 101.03 -19.83 -24.70
CA GLU A 334 100.35 -19.71 -23.41
C GLU A 334 98.89 -19.26 -23.59
N ARG A 335 98.66 -18.24 -24.43
CA ARG A 335 97.31 -17.79 -24.79
C ARG A 335 96.49 -18.91 -25.43
N ALA A 336 97.06 -19.62 -26.40
CA ALA A 336 96.38 -20.75 -27.06
C ALA A 336 96.02 -21.87 -26.06
N SER A 337 96.91 -22.15 -25.11
CA SER A 337 96.66 -23.15 -24.06
C SER A 337 95.58 -22.71 -23.07
N ALA A 338 95.56 -21.43 -22.69
CA ALA A 338 94.55 -20.85 -21.79
C ALA A 338 93.17 -20.85 -22.44
N LEU A 339 93.08 -20.51 -23.73
CA LEU A 339 91.84 -20.59 -24.51
C LEU A 339 91.33 -22.04 -24.62
N ARG A 340 92.19 -23.01 -24.91
CA ARG A 340 91.80 -24.44 -24.94
C ARG A 340 91.26 -24.92 -23.60
N LYS A 341 91.90 -24.54 -22.49
CA LYS A 341 91.43 -24.87 -21.14
C LYS A 341 90.09 -24.22 -20.82
N ARG A 342 89.93 -22.94 -21.18
CA ARG A 342 88.67 -22.21 -21.01
C ARG A 342 87.55 -22.89 -21.78
N ASP A 343 87.78 -23.25 -23.05
CA ASP A 343 86.75 -23.85 -23.90
C ASP A 343 86.37 -25.27 -23.41
N ALA A 344 87.34 -26.04 -22.90
CA ALA A 344 87.08 -27.33 -22.26
C ALA A 344 86.25 -27.18 -20.98
N LEU A 345 86.58 -26.22 -20.11
CA LEU A 345 85.80 -25.92 -18.91
C LEU A 345 84.39 -25.38 -19.24
N ALA A 346 84.27 -24.56 -20.28
CA ALA A 346 82.99 -24.05 -20.76
C ALA A 346 82.08 -25.21 -21.21
N ALA A 347 82.61 -26.18 -21.96
CA ALA A 347 81.86 -27.37 -22.35
C ALA A 347 81.40 -28.21 -21.14
N GLN A 348 82.26 -28.41 -20.15
CA GLN A 348 81.91 -29.12 -18.91
C GLN A 348 80.87 -28.37 -18.06
N SER A 349 80.97 -27.04 -18.01
CA SER A 349 80.06 -26.19 -17.24
C SER A 349 78.61 -26.27 -17.71
N ILE A 350 78.38 -26.51 -19.01
CA ILE A 350 77.02 -26.70 -19.58
C ILE A 350 76.39 -27.98 -19.01
N ALA A 351 77.13 -29.09 -18.98
CA ALA A 351 76.64 -30.35 -18.44
C ALA A 351 76.38 -30.26 -16.93
N LEU A 352 77.28 -29.60 -16.18
CA LEU A 352 77.10 -29.36 -14.74
C LEU A 352 75.89 -28.46 -14.45
N LYS A 353 75.67 -27.41 -15.25
CA LYS A 353 74.52 -26.52 -15.14
C LYS A 353 73.20 -27.25 -15.41
N GLN A 354 73.12 -28.03 -16.48
CA GLN A 354 71.95 -28.85 -16.78
C GLN A 354 71.63 -29.83 -15.65
N LYS A 355 72.67 -30.47 -15.09
CA LYS A 355 72.51 -31.39 -13.94
C LYS A 355 71.99 -30.66 -12.70
N ALA A 356 72.52 -29.46 -12.40
CA ALA A 356 72.07 -28.65 -11.26
C ALA A 356 70.63 -28.13 -11.44
N GLU A 357 70.24 -27.72 -12.65
CA GLU A 357 68.88 -27.25 -12.96
C GLU A 357 67.83 -28.37 -12.91
N LEU A 358 68.14 -29.53 -13.49
CA LEU A 358 67.25 -30.71 -13.45
C LEU A 358 67.02 -31.20 -12.01
N ALA A 359 68.07 -31.21 -11.19
CA ALA A 359 67.96 -31.61 -9.80
C ALA A 359 67.28 -30.54 -8.93
N GLY A 360 67.49 -29.25 -9.22
CA GLY A 360 66.74 -28.15 -8.60
C GLY A 360 65.24 -28.18 -8.93
N ALA A 361 64.86 -28.61 -10.14
CA ALA A 361 63.47 -28.83 -10.51
C ALA A 361 62.87 -30.05 -9.80
N ALA A 362 63.63 -31.13 -9.61
CA ALA A 362 63.22 -32.28 -8.82
C ALA A 362 63.02 -31.93 -7.33
N ALA A 363 63.90 -31.11 -6.76
CA ALA A 363 63.83 -30.61 -5.39
C ALA A 363 62.60 -29.72 -5.10
N ARG A 364 62.04 -29.07 -6.12
CA ARG A 364 60.80 -28.27 -6.00
C ARG A 364 59.53 -29.11 -5.99
N LYS A 365 59.62 -30.42 -6.25
CA LYS A 365 58.46 -31.30 -6.09
C LYS A 365 58.11 -31.35 -4.60
N PRO A 366 56.84 -31.08 -4.23
CA PRO A 366 56.42 -31.13 -2.84
C PRO A 366 56.68 -32.54 -2.31
N VAL A 367 57.51 -32.65 -1.27
CA VAL A 367 57.68 -33.91 -0.53
C VAL A 367 56.30 -34.29 0.01
N PRO A 368 55.83 -35.52 -0.23
CA PRO A 368 54.55 -35.97 0.32
C PRO A 368 54.61 -35.85 1.83
N LYS A 369 53.79 -34.95 2.38
CA LYS A 369 53.64 -34.79 3.83
C LYS A 369 53.10 -36.12 4.36
N GLY A 370 53.80 -36.70 5.33
CA GLY A 370 53.27 -37.87 6.04
C GLY A 370 51.94 -37.48 6.69
N GLU A 371 50.87 -38.15 6.27
CA GLU A 371 49.59 -38.06 6.96
C GLU A 371 49.79 -38.55 8.40
N ALA A 372 49.24 -37.81 9.36
CA ALA A 372 49.27 -38.19 10.76
C ALA A 372 48.68 -39.59 10.93
N ALA A 373 49.22 -40.37 11.88
CA ALA A 373 48.71 -41.70 12.16
C ALA A 373 47.18 -41.65 12.36
N LEU A 374 46.44 -42.40 11.55
CA LEU A 374 44.99 -42.45 11.59
C LEU A 374 44.56 -43.03 12.94
N ASP A 375 43.95 -42.21 13.78
CA ASP A 375 43.22 -42.68 14.97
C ASP A 375 41.87 -43.23 14.51
N LEU A 376 41.73 -44.56 14.51
CA LEU A 376 40.51 -45.24 14.07
C LEU A 376 39.29 -44.83 14.91
N ASP A 377 39.43 -44.67 16.22
CA ASP A 377 38.28 -44.42 17.10
C ASP A 377 37.81 -42.95 16.99
N ALA A 378 38.73 -42.00 16.75
CA ALA A 378 38.37 -40.63 16.37
C ALA A 378 37.73 -40.58 14.97
N THR A 379 38.36 -41.21 13.98
CA THR A 379 37.88 -41.23 12.59
C THR A 379 36.49 -41.85 12.48
N LEU A 380 36.20 -42.93 13.22
CA LEU A 380 34.87 -43.54 13.26
C LEU A 380 33.82 -42.64 13.91
N ARG A 381 34.17 -41.89 14.96
CA ARG A 381 33.26 -40.93 15.58
C ARG A 381 32.92 -39.80 14.61
N ASP A 382 33.93 -39.23 13.95
CA ASP A 382 33.76 -38.16 12.98
C ASP A 382 32.97 -38.63 11.74
N LEU A 383 33.26 -39.84 11.25
CA LEU A 383 32.49 -40.46 10.16
C LEU A 383 31.04 -40.72 10.55
N THR A 384 30.79 -41.20 11.78
CA THR A 384 29.42 -41.40 12.31
C THR A 384 28.68 -40.06 12.35
N ALA A 385 29.32 -39.01 12.86
CA ALA A 385 28.75 -37.67 12.97
C ALA A 385 28.45 -37.07 11.59
N LEU A 386 29.37 -37.18 10.62
CA LEU A 386 29.16 -36.70 9.25
C LEU A 386 28.07 -37.51 8.53
N ARG A 387 27.98 -38.81 8.76
CA ARG A 387 26.90 -39.66 8.26
C ARG A 387 25.54 -39.24 8.82
N ASP A 388 25.46 -38.94 10.11
CA ASP A 388 24.22 -38.45 10.74
C ASP A 388 23.86 -37.03 10.26
N GLN A 389 24.85 -36.15 10.07
CA GLN A 389 24.64 -34.85 9.42
C GLN A 389 24.12 -35.01 7.98
N LEU A 390 24.68 -35.93 7.21
CA LEU A 390 24.27 -36.19 5.82
C LEU A 390 22.82 -36.71 5.74
N ARG A 391 22.34 -37.41 6.77
CA ARG A 391 20.92 -37.83 6.86
C ARG A 391 19.96 -36.66 7.12
N VAL A 392 20.40 -35.65 7.85
CA VAL A 392 19.59 -34.46 8.13
C VAL A 392 19.66 -33.47 6.96
N GLU A 393 20.86 -33.25 6.45
CA GLU A 393 21.18 -32.31 5.37
C GLU A 393 21.95 -33.02 4.24
N PRO A 394 21.23 -33.68 3.31
CA PRO A 394 21.86 -34.41 2.21
C PRO A 394 22.45 -33.42 1.20
N THR A 395 23.74 -33.11 1.33
CA THR A 395 24.46 -32.19 0.44
C THR A 395 25.70 -32.86 -0.14
N TRP A 396 26.12 -32.42 -1.32
CA TRP A 396 27.29 -33.00 -1.98
C TRP A 396 28.58 -32.63 -1.25
N ALA A 397 28.65 -31.43 -0.65
CA ALA A 397 29.75 -31.01 0.21
C ALA A 397 29.98 -32.00 1.38
N LYS A 398 28.90 -32.39 2.08
CA LYS A 398 28.98 -33.37 3.18
C LYS A 398 29.39 -34.75 2.71
N ALA A 399 28.93 -35.19 1.54
CA ALA A 399 29.38 -36.44 0.94
C ALA A 399 30.88 -36.44 0.62
N ARG A 400 31.45 -35.31 0.17
CA ARG A 400 32.90 -35.17 -0.04
C ARG A 400 33.70 -35.14 1.26
N GLU A 401 33.15 -34.56 2.34
CA GLU A 401 33.78 -34.58 3.67
C GLU A 401 33.89 -36.01 4.24
N ILE A 402 32.96 -36.91 3.87
CA ILE A 402 32.98 -38.32 4.29
C ILE A 402 34.10 -39.11 3.63
N LYS A 403 34.41 -38.82 2.36
CA LYS A 403 35.42 -39.55 1.56
C LYS A 403 36.76 -39.77 2.27
N PRO A 404 37.47 -38.73 2.75
CA PRO A 404 38.79 -38.91 3.37
C PRO A 404 38.75 -39.73 4.67
N LEU A 405 37.61 -39.79 5.36
CA LEU A 405 37.44 -40.60 6.57
C LEU A 405 37.07 -42.05 6.24
N CYS A 406 36.28 -42.26 5.19
CA CYS A 406 35.78 -43.57 4.78
C CYS A 406 36.81 -44.37 3.97
N GLU A 407 37.58 -43.73 3.08
CA GLU A 407 38.51 -44.44 2.17
C GLU A 407 39.58 -45.26 2.90
N PRO A 408 40.26 -44.77 3.96
CA PRO A 408 41.24 -45.56 4.70
C PRO A 408 40.62 -46.80 5.35
N ILE A 409 39.40 -46.66 5.89
CA ILE A 409 38.66 -47.74 6.54
C ILE A 409 38.25 -48.78 5.50
N LEU A 410 37.71 -48.36 4.36
CA LEU A 410 37.30 -49.23 3.27
C LEU A 410 38.50 -49.99 2.67
N ALA A 411 39.63 -49.31 2.47
CA ALA A 411 40.85 -49.95 1.98
C ALA A 411 41.38 -51.01 2.95
N ALA A 412 41.41 -50.70 4.25
CA ALA A 412 41.81 -51.66 5.27
C ALA A 412 40.84 -52.85 5.38
N ALA A 413 39.53 -52.61 5.26
CA ALA A 413 38.52 -53.66 5.26
C ALA A 413 38.65 -54.59 4.03
N ARG A 414 38.97 -54.02 2.85
CA ARG A 414 39.30 -54.80 1.63
C ARG A 414 40.53 -55.67 1.81
N GLN A 415 41.62 -55.11 2.34
CA GLN A 415 42.88 -55.83 2.52
C GLN A 415 42.78 -56.96 3.55
N SER A 416 41.97 -56.76 4.60
CA SER A 416 41.76 -57.76 5.66
C SER A 416 40.64 -58.77 5.34
N ASN A 417 40.00 -58.68 4.17
CA ASN A 417 38.78 -59.43 3.83
C ASN A 417 37.68 -59.33 4.90
N ALA A 418 37.63 -58.22 5.64
CA ALA A 418 36.68 -57.97 6.73
C ALA A 418 35.43 -57.21 6.26
N LEU A 419 35.22 -57.08 4.94
CA LEU A 419 34.03 -56.44 4.39
C LEU A 419 32.76 -57.23 4.72
N PRO A 420 31.70 -56.56 5.20
CA PRO A 420 30.41 -57.21 5.37
C PRO A 420 29.81 -57.56 4.01
N ALA A 421 29.04 -58.64 3.95
CA ALA A 421 28.32 -59.05 2.74
C ALA A 421 27.28 -57.99 2.27
N SER A 422 26.87 -57.08 3.15
CA SER A 422 25.96 -55.97 2.83
C SER A 422 26.64 -54.81 2.09
N VAL A 423 27.98 -54.72 2.07
CA VAL A 423 28.71 -53.71 1.29
C VAL A 423 29.13 -54.32 -0.03
N ALA A 424 28.66 -53.73 -1.13
CA ALA A 424 29.02 -54.17 -2.47
C ALA A 424 30.54 -54.05 -2.70
N ARG A 425 31.12 -54.97 -3.49
CA ARG A 425 32.59 -55.00 -3.71
C ARG A 425 33.11 -53.73 -4.40
N ASP A 426 32.28 -53.14 -5.25
CA ASP A 426 32.46 -51.91 -6.00
C ASP A 426 32.03 -50.65 -5.24
N PHE A 427 31.63 -50.77 -3.97
CA PHE A 427 31.26 -49.63 -3.13
C PHE A 427 32.37 -48.56 -3.11
N ALA A 428 31.97 -47.30 -3.26
CA ALA A 428 32.82 -46.14 -3.16
C ALA A 428 32.34 -45.25 -2.02
N CYS A 429 33.28 -44.64 -1.30
CA CYS A 429 32.99 -43.68 -0.22
C CYS A 429 32.41 -42.34 -0.72
N GLU A 430 32.26 -42.18 -2.03
CA GLU A 430 31.46 -41.11 -2.65
C GLU A 430 30.26 -41.75 -3.35
N PRO A 431 29.05 -41.17 -3.20
CA PRO A 431 27.88 -41.66 -3.91
C PRO A 431 28.07 -41.50 -5.43
N GLN A 432 27.61 -42.51 -6.18
CA GLN A 432 27.70 -42.56 -7.64
C GLN A 432 26.32 -42.68 -8.29
N GLY A 433 26.25 -42.41 -9.61
CA GLY A 433 25.01 -42.52 -10.39
C GLY A 433 23.89 -41.63 -9.86
N ALA A 434 22.69 -42.18 -9.76
CA ALA A 434 21.48 -41.44 -9.35
C ALA A 434 21.63 -40.73 -7.99
N ALA A 435 22.33 -41.31 -7.02
CA ALA A 435 22.56 -40.69 -5.72
C ALA A 435 23.43 -39.42 -5.81
N ARG A 436 24.40 -39.40 -6.75
CA ARG A 436 25.21 -38.21 -7.03
C ARG A 436 24.36 -37.13 -7.70
N ASP A 437 23.58 -37.50 -8.69
CA ASP A 437 22.74 -36.55 -9.46
C ASP A 437 21.72 -35.86 -8.53
N LEU A 438 21.13 -36.63 -7.60
CA LEU A 438 20.24 -36.10 -6.55
C LEU A 438 20.94 -35.09 -5.63
N LEU A 439 22.16 -35.39 -5.16
CA LEU A 439 22.92 -34.48 -4.30
C LEU A 439 23.39 -33.22 -5.05
N SER A 440 23.77 -33.32 -6.32
CA SER A 440 24.13 -32.14 -7.12
C SER A 440 22.92 -31.25 -7.40
N ALA A 441 21.78 -31.84 -7.76
CA ALA A 441 20.53 -31.08 -7.92
C ALA A 441 20.12 -30.40 -6.61
N ARG A 442 20.41 -31.03 -5.47
CA ARG A 442 20.17 -30.44 -4.16
C ARG A 442 21.04 -29.22 -3.90
N ASP A 443 22.33 -29.30 -4.17
CA ASP A 443 23.24 -28.15 -4.03
C ASP A 443 22.82 -26.97 -4.93
N GLU A 444 22.31 -27.24 -6.14
CA GLU A 444 21.72 -26.21 -7.01
C GLU A 444 20.48 -25.55 -6.37
N THR A 445 19.59 -26.33 -5.74
CA THR A 445 18.44 -25.75 -5.01
C THR A 445 18.86 -24.93 -3.79
N ILE A 446 19.94 -25.30 -3.11
CA ILE A 446 20.50 -24.54 -1.97
C ILE A 446 21.06 -23.21 -2.47
N ALA A 447 21.81 -23.22 -3.57
CA ALA A 447 22.32 -22.01 -4.20
C ALA A 447 21.18 -21.10 -4.69
N ALA A 448 20.14 -21.67 -5.30
CA ALA A 448 18.95 -20.94 -5.72
C ALA A 448 18.21 -20.32 -4.52
N ARG A 449 18.13 -21.03 -3.39
CA ARG A 449 17.55 -20.52 -2.15
C ARG A 449 18.36 -19.37 -1.57
N ALA A 450 19.69 -19.50 -1.50
CA ALA A 450 20.55 -18.42 -1.01
C ALA A 450 20.43 -17.16 -1.89
N ALA A 451 20.33 -17.33 -3.22
CA ALA A 451 20.09 -16.22 -4.14
C ALA A 451 18.70 -15.59 -3.95
N PHE A 452 17.68 -16.41 -3.72
CA PHE A 452 16.34 -15.95 -3.40
C PHE A 452 16.30 -15.17 -2.09
N ASP A 453 16.87 -15.70 -1.00
CA ASP A 453 16.90 -15.04 0.30
C ASP A 453 17.69 -13.73 0.23
N ALA A 454 18.82 -13.68 -0.50
CA ALA A 454 19.56 -12.44 -0.68
C ALA A 454 18.74 -11.34 -1.38
N LYS A 455 17.94 -11.72 -2.39
CA LYS A 455 17.15 -10.77 -3.19
C LYS A 455 15.79 -10.43 -2.56
N CYS A 456 15.11 -11.41 -2.00
CA CYS A 456 13.70 -11.35 -1.61
C CYS A 456 13.46 -11.38 -0.10
N SER A 457 14.49 -11.48 0.74
CA SER A 457 14.31 -11.35 2.19
C SER A 457 13.89 -9.94 2.59
N LEU A 458 13.06 -9.86 3.64
CA LEU A 458 12.58 -8.61 4.23
C LEU A 458 13.67 -7.85 5.00
N ASP A 459 14.85 -8.45 5.20
CA ASP A 459 16.02 -7.83 5.79
C ASP A 459 17.17 -7.65 4.78
N GLY A 460 16.95 -8.01 3.50
CA GLY A 460 17.93 -7.92 2.42
C GLY A 460 17.46 -7.03 1.27
N GLY A 461 17.72 -7.44 0.03
CA GLY A 461 17.57 -6.59 -1.16
C GLY A 461 16.17 -6.01 -1.38
N LEU A 462 15.11 -6.79 -1.11
CA LEU A 462 13.73 -6.34 -1.27
C LEU A 462 13.40 -5.17 -0.36
N ARG A 463 13.92 -5.16 0.87
CA ARG A 463 13.71 -4.05 1.82
C ARG A 463 14.31 -2.75 1.29
N ASP A 464 15.50 -2.81 0.71
CA ASP A 464 16.17 -1.62 0.17
C ASP A 464 15.43 -1.06 -1.04
N GLU A 465 14.94 -1.93 -1.94
CA GLU A 465 14.13 -1.51 -3.08
C GLU A 465 12.78 -0.93 -2.65
N LEU A 466 12.10 -1.54 -1.67
CA LEU A 466 10.87 -1.00 -1.11
C LEU A 466 11.10 0.33 -0.38
N ASN A 467 12.19 0.46 0.38
CA ASN A 467 12.57 1.73 1.02
C ASN A 467 12.85 2.82 -0.02
N ALA A 468 13.47 2.48 -1.16
CA ALA A 468 13.68 3.42 -2.26
C ALA A 468 12.35 3.88 -2.88
N ILE A 469 11.36 2.99 -3.00
CA ILE A 469 10.00 3.35 -3.41
C ILE A 469 9.34 4.26 -2.37
N VAL A 470 9.41 3.93 -1.09
CA VAL A 470 8.88 4.75 0.00
C VAL A 470 9.53 6.14 0.02
N ALA A 471 10.84 6.23 -0.20
CA ALA A 471 11.55 7.51 -0.30
C ALA A 471 11.06 8.36 -1.48
N LYS A 472 10.75 7.74 -2.65
CA LYS A 472 10.14 8.43 -3.80
C LYS A 472 8.75 8.95 -3.47
N ILE A 473 7.92 8.15 -2.78
CA ILE A 473 6.58 8.56 -2.31
C ILE A 473 6.70 9.73 -1.33
N ARG A 474 7.68 9.70 -0.42
CA ARG A 474 7.93 10.77 0.56
C ARG A 474 8.38 12.07 -0.12
N ALA A 475 9.25 11.98 -1.11
CA ALA A 475 9.78 13.12 -1.86
C ALA A 475 8.76 13.76 -2.82
N ALA A 476 7.69 13.04 -3.18
CA ALA A 476 6.68 13.56 -4.09
C ALA A 476 5.92 14.78 -3.50
N PRO A 477 5.66 15.82 -4.31
CA PRO A 477 4.89 16.98 -3.89
C PRO A 477 3.43 16.60 -3.63
N ALA A 478 2.77 17.28 -2.68
CA ALA A 478 1.38 16.99 -2.30
C ALA A 478 0.35 17.16 -3.44
N SER A 479 0.74 17.82 -4.53
CA SER A 479 -0.06 17.95 -5.75
C SER A 479 -0.07 16.68 -6.62
N ASP A 480 0.93 15.81 -6.48
CA ASP A 480 1.01 14.55 -7.22
C ASP A 480 0.29 13.44 -6.46
N ARG A 481 -1.03 13.36 -6.68
CA ARG A 481 -1.89 12.33 -6.07
C ARG A 481 -1.56 10.91 -6.57
N SER A 482 -0.88 10.80 -7.72
CA SER A 482 -0.56 9.53 -8.39
C SER A 482 0.72 8.87 -7.90
N ALA A 483 1.62 9.63 -7.27
CA ALA A 483 2.90 9.12 -6.77
C ALA A 483 2.72 7.94 -5.78
N ALA A 484 1.72 8.00 -4.90
CA ALA A 484 1.44 6.93 -3.94
C ALA A 484 0.93 5.65 -4.60
N ALA A 485 0.00 5.77 -5.55
CA ALA A 485 -0.55 4.62 -6.28
C ALA A 485 0.48 3.98 -7.21
N ASN A 486 1.25 4.80 -7.93
CA ASN A 486 2.33 4.34 -8.79
C ASN A 486 3.45 3.67 -7.98
N GLY A 487 3.81 4.24 -6.83
CA GLY A 487 4.77 3.64 -5.90
C GLY A 487 4.29 2.29 -5.37
N PHE A 488 3.01 2.18 -4.98
CA PHE A 488 2.45 0.94 -4.49
C PHE A 488 2.33 -0.14 -5.58
N ASN A 489 1.96 0.22 -6.81
CA ASN A 489 2.00 -0.68 -7.97
C ASN A 489 3.43 -1.18 -8.26
N ALA A 490 4.43 -0.29 -8.16
CA ALA A 490 5.83 -0.68 -8.30
C ALA A 490 6.28 -1.65 -7.20
N ALA A 491 5.88 -1.39 -5.95
CA ALA A 491 6.16 -2.29 -4.83
C ALA A 491 5.54 -3.67 -5.04
N LYS A 492 4.29 -3.72 -5.53
CA LYS A 492 3.65 -4.97 -5.93
C LYS A 492 4.46 -5.69 -7.01
N GLY A 493 4.92 -4.99 -8.04
CA GLY A 493 5.75 -5.60 -9.09
C GLY A 493 7.00 -6.30 -8.55
N LEU A 494 7.64 -5.72 -7.52
CA LEU A 494 8.78 -6.34 -6.85
C LEU A 494 8.39 -7.57 -6.02
N VAL A 495 7.29 -7.48 -5.26
CA VAL A 495 6.76 -8.59 -4.46
C VAL A 495 6.32 -9.75 -5.36
N ASP A 496 5.59 -9.47 -6.44
CA ASP A 496 5.16 -10.47 -7.43
C ASP A 496 6.37 -11.13 -8.11
N ALA A 497 7.41 -10.35 -8.46
CA ALA A 497 8.65 -10.89 -8.99
C ALA A 497 9.35 -11.84 -8.00
N CYS A 498 9.32 -11.52 -6.71
CA CYS A 498 9.79 -12.42 -5.66
C CYS A 498 8.94 -13.69 -5.57
N VAL A 499 7.61 -13.60 -5.58
CA VAL A 499 6.75 -14.79 -5.59
C VAL A 499 7.04 -15.70 -6.79
N VAL A 500 7.22 -15.13 -7.98
CA VAL A 500 7.56 -15.89 -9.19
C VAL A 500 8.96 -16.50 -9.10
N ALA A 501 9.94 -15.79 -8.56
CA ALA A 501 11.27 -16.32 -8.29
C ALA A 501 11.25 -17.50 -7.30
N GLY A 502 10.26 -17.56 -6.40
CA GLY A 502 10.05 -18.69 -5.50
C GLY A 502 9.88 -20.04 -6.21
N LYS A 503 9.44 -20.06 -7.48
CA LYS A 503 9.31 -21.30 -8.27
C LYS A 503 10.62 -22.05 -8.41
N SER A 504 11.73 -21.35 -8.63
CA SER A 504 13.04 -22.00 -8.79
C SER A 504 13.58 -22.59 -7.49
N VAL A 505 12.94 -22.30 -6.35
CA VAL A 505 13.35 -22.74 -5.01
C VAL A 505 12.33 -23.72 -4.39
N GLY A 506 11.30 -24.11 -5.14
CA GLY A 506 10.37 -25.18 -4.74
C GLY A 506 8.95 -24.73 -4.40
N LEU A 507 8.56 -23.48 -4.70
CA LEU A 507 7.14 -23.10 -4.65
C LEU A 507 6.36 -23.80 -5.78
N SER A 508 5.19 -24.36 -5.47
CA SER A 508 4.34 -24.96 -6.49
C SER A 508 3.66 -23.90 -7.38
N ASP A 509 3.23 -24.29 -8.58
CA ASP A 509 2.47 -23.39 -9.45
C ASP A 509 1.15 -22.93 -8.83
N GLU A 510 0.55 -23.76 -7.97
CA GLU A 510 -0.68 -23.45 -7.23
C GLU A 510 -0.41 -22.40 -6.15
N ASP A 511 0.65 -22.60 -5.35
CA ASP A 511 1.07 -21.65 -4.30
C ASP A 511 1.41 -20.27 -4.89
N VAL A 512 2.12 -20.24 -6.02
CA VAL A 512 2.43 -18.98 -6.71
C VAL A 512 1.16 -18.27 -7.14
N ARG A 513 0.20 -18.99 -7.73
CA ARG A 513 -1.08 -18.38 -8.14
C ARG A 513 -1.87 -17.86 -6.94
N GLU A 514 -1.87 -18.59 -5.83
CA GLU A 514 -2.54 -18.16 -4.61
C GLU A 514 -1.90 -16.91 -4.01
N LEU A 515 -0.57 -16.85 -3.94
CA LEU A 515 0.17 -15.71 -3.41
C LEU A 515 0.06 -14.47 -4.30
N LEU A 516 0.07 -14.64 -5.64
CA LEU A 516 -0.22 -13.55 -6.58
C LEU A 516 -1.68 -13.07 -6.46
N LYS A 517 -2.63 -13.98 -6.26
CA LYS A 517 -4.03 -13.61 -6.00
C LYS A 517 -4.15 -12.84 -4.68
N LYS A 518 -3.35 -13.20 -3.67
CA LYS A 518 -3.27 -12.51 -2.38
C LYS A 518 -2.66 -11.12 -2.53
N SER A 519 -1.58 -10.96 -3.30
CA SER A 519 -0.98 -9.65 -3.59
C SER A 519 -1.96 -8.75 -4.35
N ASP A 520 -2.68 -9.29 -5.33
CA ASP A 520 -3.76 -8.59 -6.05
C ASP A 520 -4.92 -8.18 -5.13
N ALA A 521 -5.35 -9.08 -4.24
CA ALA A 521 -6.41 -8.78 -3.28
C ALA A 521 -5.97 -7.71 -2.28
N TYR A 522 -4.72 -7.77 -1.81
CA TYR A 522 -4.14 -6.76 -0.93
C TYR A 522 -4.11 -5.39 -1.62
N LEU A 523 -3.68 -5.34 -2.89
CA LEU A 523 -3.67 -4.10 -3.65
C LEU A 523 -5.08 -3.54 -3.84
N ARG A 524 -6.07 -4.39 -4.15
CA ARG A 524 -7.47 -3.98 -4.27
C ARG A 524 -8.03 -3.39 -2.98
N ALA A 525 -7.70 -3.98 -1.82
CA ALA A 525 -8.18 -3.52 -0.52
C ALA A 525 -7.51 -2.21 -0.06
N HIS A 526 -6.26 -1.96 -0.47
CA HIS A 526 -5.45 -0.86 0.05
C HIS A 526 -5.18 0.27 -0.96
N SER A 527 -5.66 0.17 -2.21
CA SER A 527 -5.51 1.22 -3.22
C SER A 527 -6.17 2.55 -2.79
N THR A 528 -5.41 3.64 -2.82
CA THR A 528 -5.87 4.97 -2.38
C THR A 528 -6.59 5.77 -3.46
N GLU A 529 -6.55 5.32 -4.72
CA GLU A 529 -7.10 6.02 -5.90
C GLU A 529 -8.45 5.49 -6.37
N ARG A 530 -8.89 4.30 -5.95
CA ARG A 530 -10.21 3.80 -6.36
C ARG A 530 -11.31 4.62 -5.72
N ASN A 531 -12.22 5.09 -6.56
CA ASN A 531 -13.38 5.85 -6.14
C ASN A 531 -14.18 5.00 -5.13
N LYS A 532 -14.32 5.46 -3.88
CA LYS A 532 -14.92 4.69 -2.78
C LYS A 532 -16.34 4.21 -3.12
N PHE A 533 -17.00 4.90 -4.04
CA PHE A 533 -18.29 4.52 -4.60
C PHE A 533 -18.22 3.25 -5.46
N GLU A 534 -17.18 3.06 -6.28
CA GLU A 534 -17.02 1.83 -7.07
C GLU A 534 -16.61 0.64 -6.20
N LEU A 535 -15.77 0.88 -5.19
CA LEU A 535 -15.38 -0.12 -4.20
C LEU A 535 -16.60 -0.57 -3.36
N ALA A 536 -17.44 0.38 -2.94
CA ALA A 536 -18.71 0.09 -2.27
C ALA A 536 -19.73 -0.61 -3.19
N ARG A 537 -19.75 -0.27 -4.48
CA ARG A 537 -20.58 -0.95 -5.49
C ARG A 537 -20.13 -2.39 -5.69
N GLU A 538 -18.85 -2.65 -5.96
CA GLU A 538 -18.32 -4.02 -6.08
C GLU A 538 -18.51 -4.84 -4.79
N ALA A 539 -18.33 -4.22 -3.61
CA ALA A 539 -18.58 -4.84 -2.31
C ALA A 539 -20.05 -5.21 -2.09
N PHE A 540 -20.99 -4.36 -2.56
CA PHE A 540 -22.43 -4.62 -2.53
C PHE A 540 -22.83 -5.82 -3.39
N TRP A 541 -22.22 -5.99 -4.56
CA TRP A 541 -22.45 -7.14 -5.43
C TRP A 541 -21.73 -8.42 -4.96
N SER A 542 -20.69 -8.30 -4.14
CA SER A 542 -19.88 -9.42 -3.64
C SER A 542 -20.18 -9.85 -2.19
N PHE A 543 -21.18 -9.23 -1.53
CA PHE A 543 -21.63 -9.56 -0.16
C PHE A 543 -20.49 -9.64 0.89
N THR A 544 -19.58 -8.66 0.87
CA THR A 544 -18.49 -8.55 1.86
C THR A 544 -18.87 -7.64 3.07
N PRO A 545 -18.13 -7.67 4.19
CA PRO A 545 -18.50 -6.99 5.46
C PRO A 545 -18.61 -5.45 5.39
N ASP A 546 -18.05 -4.83 4.35
CA ASP A 546 -18.15 -3.39 4.09
C ASP A 546 -19.52 -2.96 3.52
N SER A 547 -20.44 -3.92 3.31
CA SER A 547 -21.84 -3.70 2.89
C SER A 547 -22.65 -2.82 3.87
N THR A 548 -22.23 -2.69 5.12
CA THR A 548 -22.91 -1.88 6.14
C THR A 548 -22.99 -0.39 5.76
N MET A 549 -21.96 0.14 5.10
CA MET A 549 -21.93 1.56 4.69
C MET A 549 -22.86 1.82 3.50
N ALA A 550 -22.95 0.88 2.56
CA ALA A 550 -23.86 0.95 1.41
C ALA A 550 -25.33 0.78 1.82
N ILE A 551 -25.61 -0.15 2.74
CA ILE A 551 -26.95 -0.34 3.32
C ILE A 551 -27.38 0.93 4.07
N GLY A 552 -26.47 1.61 4.78
CA GLY A 552 -26.78 2.86 5.49
C GLY A 552 -27.22 4.00 4.57
N VAL A 553 -26.64 4.12 3.38
CA VAL A 553 -27.04 5.13 2.38
C VAL A 553 -28.40 4.79 1.76
N ALA A 554 -28.63 3.52 1.44
CA ALA A 554 -29.91 3.06 0.90
C ALA A 554 -31.05 3.25 1.91
N MET A 555 -30.83 2.91 3.19
CA MET A 555 -31.80 3.13 4.26
C MET A 555 -32.13 4.61 4.46
N ALA A 556 -31.14 5.51 4.31
CA ALA A 556 -31.36 6.95 4.41
C ALA A 556 -32.20 7.51 3.25
N GLN A 557 -31.99 7.01 2.02
CA GLN A 557 -32.80 7.38 0.86
C GLN A 557 -34.24 6.88 0.97
N ASP A 558 -34.43 5.63 1.39
CA ASP A 558 -35.77 5.07 1.60
C ASP A 558 -36.51 5.77 2.74
N ALA A 559 -35.82 6.09 3.85
CA ALA A 559 -36.40 6.89 4.93
C ALA A 559 -36.84 8.28 4.46
N PHE A 560 -36.07 8.91 3.58
CA PHE A 560 -36.42 10.22 3.00
C PHE A 560 -37.67 10.14 2.10
N LEU A 561 -37.76 9.12 1.23
CA LEU A 561 -38.95 8.87 0.41
C LEU A 561 -40.18 8.56 1.27
N PHE A 562 -40.00 7.79 2.34
CA PHE A 562 -41.08 7.46 3.28
C PHE A 562 -41.62 8.72 3.98
N ILE A 563 -40.73 9.63 4.39
CA ILE A 563 -41.11 10.91 5.02
C ILE A 563 -41.85 11.81 4.02
N MET A 564 -41.37 11.92 2.78
CA MET A 564 -42.05 12.71 1.75
C MET A 564 -43.45 12.16 1.43
N LYS A 565 -43.60 10.83 1.40
CA LYS A 565 -44.89 10.17 1.26
C LYS A 565 -45.79 10.45 2.47
N PHE A 566 -45.26 10.36 3.68
CA PHE A 566 -45.98 10.62 4.93
C PHE A 566 -46.47 12.07 5.02
N LEU A 567 -45.64 13.04 4.62
CA LEU A 567 -46.02 14.45 4.50
C LEU A 567 -47.15 14.61 3.47
N SER A 568 -47.05 13.98 2.30
CA SER A 568 -48.08 14.07 1.26
C SER A 568 -49.45 13.52 1.69
N GLU A 569 -49.48 12.44 2.49
CA GLU A 569 -50.71 11.84 2.99
C GLU A 569 -51.36 12.65 4.13
N ILE A 570 -50.54 13.27 5.00
CA ILE A 570 -51.05 14.15 6.07
C ILE A 570 -51.65 15.44 5.49
N PHE A 571 -51.04 16.00 4.44
CA PHE A 571 -51.53 17.23 3.82
C PHE A 571 -52.69 17.01 2.85
N LYS A 572 -52.81 15.84 2.17
CA LYS A 572 -53.95 15.54 1.30
C LYS A 572 -55.30 15.43 2.03
N ARG A 573 -55.33 15.03 3.30
CA ARG A 573 -56.59 14.91 4.07
C ARG A 573 -57.28 16.26 4.41
N GLY A 574 -56.65 17.40 4.12
CA GLY A 574 -57.23 18.72 4.38
C GLY A 574 -58.04 19.34 3.22
N PHE A 575 -58.05 18.71 2.03
CA PHE A 575 -58.51 19.37 0.79
C PHE A 575 -59.76 18.75 0.14
N GLU A 576 -60.41 17.75 0.74
CA GLU A 576 -61.67 17.21 0.21
C GLU A 576 -62.88 17.93 0.83
N ALA A 577 -63.68 18.60 0.01
CA ALA A 577 -65.02 19.06 0.39
C ALA A 577 -65.89 17.82 0.63
N ARG A 578 -66.30 17.61 1.89
CA ARG A 578 -67.07 16.42 2.28
C ARG A 578 -68.42 16.39 1.57
N GLU A 579 -68.74 15.28 0.89
CA GLU A 579 -70.07 15.00 0.34
C GLU A 579 -71.16 15.16 1.42
N ARG A 580 -72.33 15.69 1.04
CA ARG A 580 -73.52 15.84 1.90
C ARG A 580 -73.72 14.55 2.71
N ARG A 581 -73.53 14.60 4.04
CA ARG A 581 -73.88 13.50 4.92
C ARG A 581 -75.36 13.16 4.71
N GLN A 582 -75.64 11.94 4.27
CA GLN A 582 -76.99 11.39 4.31
C GLN A 582 -77.46 11.36 5.77
N PHE A 583 -78.59 11.99 6.04
CA PHE A 583 -79.21 12.04 7.37
C PHE A 583 -79.40 10.61 7.91
N MET A 584 -79.11 10.39 9.20
CA MET A 584 -79.14 9.05 9.82
C MET A 584 -80.54 8.43 9.87
N THR A 585 -81.60 9.22 9.65
CA THR A 585 -83.00 8.78 9.47
C THR A 585 -83.75 9.85 8.66
N PRO A 586 -84.68 9.50 7.75
CA PRO A 586 -85.48 10.48 7.03
C PRO A 586 -86.37 11.23 8.02
N MET A 587 -85.98 12.45 8.38
CA MET A 587 -86.77 13.38 9.17
C MET A 587 -87.65 14.18 8.20
N ASP A 588 -88.94 14.30 8.51
CA ASP A 588 -89.82 15.16 7.74
C ASP A 588 -89.48 16.63 8.00
N LEU A 589 -89.01 17.31 6.95
CA LEU A 589 -88.65 18.73 6.96
C LEU A 589 -89.75 19.61 6.35
N THR A 590 -90.92 19.04 6.04
CA THR A 590 -92.08 19.82 5.61
C THR A 590 -92.65 20.63 6.77
N ASP A 591 -93.21 21.80 6.43
CA ASP A 591 -93.84 22.69 7.41
C ASP A 591 -95.27 22.19 7.68
N ASP A 592 -95.57 21.87 8.93
CA ASP A 592 -96.93 21.60 9.41
C ASP A 592 -97.41 22.83 10.20
N GLU A 593 -98.63 23.31 9.93
CA GLU A 593 -99.18 24.48 10.63
C GLU A 593 -99.43 24.22 12.11
N GLU A 594 -99.61 22.96 12.51
CA GLU A 594 -99.80 22.55 13.91
C GLU A 594 -98.51 22.62 14.74
N GLU A 595 -97.34 22.78 14.11
CA GLU A 595 -96.05 22.82 14.81
C GLU A 595 -95.71 24.21 15.40
N PRO A 596 -95.04 24.24 16.57
CA PRO A 596 -94.57 25.48 17.16
C PRO A 596 -93.59 26.20 16.23
N VAL A 597 -93.64 27.53 16.22
CA VAL A 597 -92.90 28.39 15.27
C VAL A 597 -91.38 28.16 15.34
N GLU A 598 -90.85 27.80 16.52
CA GLU A 598 -89.44 27.47 16.73
C GLU A 598 -89.02 26.17 16.02
N VAL A 599 -89.88 25.15 16.01
CA VAL A 599 -89.62 23.87 15.33
C VAL A 599 -89.65 24.08 13.82
N ARG A 600 -90.60 24.88 13.31
CA ARG A 600 -90.63 25.30 11.91
C ARG A 600 -89.39 26.09 11.53
N ALA A 601 -88.91 27.02 12.36
CA ALA A 601 -87.68 27.76 12.12
C ALA A 601 -86.42 26.86 12.13
N MET A 602 -86.37 25.82 12.95
CA MET A 602 -85.26 24.84 12.92
C MET A 602 -85.31 23.95 11.67
N LYS A 603 -86.51 23.51 11.25
CA LYS A 603 -86.70 22.77 10.00
C LYS A 603 -86.30 23.60 8.77
N THR A 604 -86.66 24.88 8.73
CA THR A 604 -86.26 25.78 7.64
C THR A 604 -84.75 26.01 7.61
N MET A 605 -84.10 26.16 8.77
CA MET A 605 -82.64 26.29 8.86
C MET A 605 -81.91 25.06 8.30
N LEU A 606 -82.39 23.84 8.58
CA LEU A 606 -81.81 22.60 8.03
C LEU A 606 -82.03 22.47 6.52
N ARG A 607 -83.16 22.96 5.99
CA ARG A 607 -83.42 22.98 4.53
C ARG A 607 -82.54 23.99 3.80
N ALA A 608 -82.31 25.16 4.40
CA ALA A 608 -81.56 26.25 3.80
C ALA A 608 -80.04 26.09 3.90
N ALA A 609 -79.53 25.27 4.83
CA ALA A 609 -78.10 25.06 5.02
C ALA A 609 -77.44 24.36 3.82
N ARG A 610 -76.53 25.07 3.15
CA ARG A 610 -75.69 24.55 2.05
C ARG A 610 -74.25 24.37 2.54
N PRO A 611 -73.63 23.18 2.43
CA PRO A 611 -72.27 22.98 2.93
C PRO A 611 -71.25 23.79 2.12
N VAL A 612 -70.31 24.45 2.82
CA VAL A 612 -69.23 25.26 2.26
C VAL A 612 -67.88 24.76 2.82
N HIS A 613 -66.77 25.22 2.24
CA HIS A 613 -65.41 24.84 2.62
C HIS A 613 -65.14 25.10 4.10
N GLY A 614 -64.51 24.14 4.80
CA GLY A 614 -64.01 24.32 6.16
C GLY A 614 -64.98 23.98 7.30
N ASP A 615 -65.79 22.93 7.15
CA ASP A 615 -66.77 22.47 8.16
C ASP A 615 -67.86 23.51 8.52
N MET A 616 -68.24 24.37 7.57
CA MET A 616 -69.33 25.34 7.73
C MET A 616 -70.45 25.13 6.70
N SER A 617 -71.63 25.66 6.98
CA SER A 617 -72.73 25.75 6.02
C SER A 617 -73.22 27.19 5.89
N GLU A 618 -73.57 27.54 4.67
CA GLU A 618 -74.07 28.84 4.26
C GLU A 618 -75.61 28.82 4.23
N ILE A 619 -76.24 29.85 4.79
CA ILE A 619 -77.69 30.04 4.85
C ILE A 619 -77.99 31.46 4.35
N ASP A 620 -78.59 31.54 3.17
CA ASP A 620 -79.02 32.80 2.56
C ASP A 620 -80.46 33.15 2.98
N PRO A 621 -80.67 34.19 3.80
CA PRO A 621 -82.00 34.60 4.24
C PRO A 621 -82.86 35.17 3.10
N GLN A 622 -82.24 35.53 1.97
CA GLN A 622 -82.93 36.02 0.77
C GLN A 622 -83.21 34.92 -0.26
N ASP A 623 -82.92 33.65 0.05
CA ASP A 623 -83.28 32.52 -0.82
C ASP A 623 -84.80 32.54 -1.10
N ALA A 624 -85.18 32.40 -2.37
CA ALA A 624 -86.58 32.44 -2.81
C ALA A 624 -87.46 31.43 -2.06
N SER A 625 -86.88 30.32 -1.61
CA SER A 625 -87.55 29.31 -0.79
C SER A 625 -87.91 29.79 0.63
N LEU A 626 -87.12 30.71 1.21
CA LEU A 626 -87.37 31.28 2.54
C LEU A 626 -88.32 32.49 2.50
N LEU A 627 -88.43 33.17 1.36
CA LEU A 627 -89.36 34.29 1.18
C LEU A 627 -90.83 33.85 1.11
N LEU A 628 -91.09 32.59 0.74
CA LEU A 628 -92.43 31.98 0.67
C LEU A 628 -92.96 31.49 2.04
N LEU A 629 -92.14 31.55 3.09
CA LEU A 629 -92.54 31.14 4.44
C LEU A 629 -93.44 32.18 5.11
N ALA A 630 -94.27 31.72 6.05
CA ALA A 630 -95.06 32.61 6.89
C ALA A 630 -94.14 33.61 7.64
N PRO A 631 -94.53 34.90 7.75
CA PRO A 631 -93.64 35.96 8.22
C PRO A 631 -93.13 35.71 9.65
N ASN A 632 -93.96 35.13 10.51
CA ASN A 632 -93.60 34.72 11.87
C ASN A 632 -92.50 33.65 11.94
N VAL A 633 -92.39 32.74 10.96
CA VAL A 633 -91.32 31.73 10.91
C VAL A 633 -90.02 32.36 10.41
N ARG A 634 -90.11 33.24 9.40
CA ARG A 634 -88.95 33.94 8.84
C ARG A 634 -88.29 34.86 9.87
N ASP A 635 -89.08 35.62 10.62
CA ASP A 635 -88.55 36.53 11.64
C ASP A 635 -87.86 35.77 12.77
N ASN A 636 -88.39 34.60 13.16
CA ASN A 636 -87.75 33.72 14.14
C ASN A 636 -86.46 33.07 13.61
N LEU A 637 -86.41 32.65 12.35
CA LEU A 637 -85.19 32.13 11.73
C LEU A 637 -84.07 33.18 11.74
N VAL A 638 -84.38 34.41 11.32
CA VAL A 638 -83.42 35.52 11.32
C VAL A 638 -82.99 35.89 12.74
N ALA A 639 -83.90 35.83 13.72
CA ALA A 639 -83.56 36.05 15.12
C ALA A 639 -82.58 34.99 15.65
N ILE A 640 -82.77 33.71 15.31
CA ILE A 640 -81.86 32.62 15.67
C ILE A 640 -80.48 32.84 15.02
N LEU A 641 -80.43 33.15 13.72
CA LEU A 641 -79.18 33.39 13.00
C LEU A 641 -78.40 34.60 13.54
N ASN A 642 -79.08 35.72 13.78
CA ASN A 642 -78.46 36.91 14.38
C ASN A 642 -77.93 36.64 15.78
N ARG A 643 -78.58 35.75 16.53
CA ARG A 643 -78.11 35.34 17.85
C ARG A 643 -76.87 34.45 17.77
N LEU A 644 -76.83 33.51 16.84
CA LEU A 644 -75.63 32.69 16.58
C LEU A 644 -74.43 33.54 16.17
N VAL A 645 -74.67 34.63 15.45
CA VAL A 645 -73.64 35.62 15.11
C VAL A 645 -73.16 36.38 16.35
N ARG A 646 -74.07 36.79 17.24
CA ARG A 646 -73.71 37.43 18.52
C ARG A 646 -72.92 36.51 19.44
N ASP A 647 -73.20 35.20 19.40
CA ASP A 647 -72.48 34.19 20.18
C ASP A 647 -71.14 33.77 19.52
N GLU A 648 -70.72 34.43 18.44
CA GLU A 648 -69.50 34.17 17.66
C GLU A 648 -69.41 32.76 17.03
N ILE A 649 -70.54 32.04 16.94
CA ILE A 649 -70.61 30.68 16.37
C ILE A 649 -71.01 30.69 14.89
N ALA A 650 -71.57 31.81 14.42
CA ALA A 650 -71.80 32.10 13.02
C ALA A 650 -71.19 33.45 12.65
N HIS A 651 -70.93 33.68 11.37
CA HIS A 651 -70.55 35.00 10.87
C HIS A 651 -71.37 35.37 9.64
N VAL A 652 -71.56 36.68 9.43
CA VAL A 652 -72.25 37.20 8.25
C VAL A 652 -71.19 37.55 7.22
N ASP A 653 -71.24 36.90 6.05
CA ASP A 653 -70.39 37.25 4.92
C ASP A 653 -70.81 38.62 4.35
N ARG A 654 -69.92 39.27 3.59
CA ARG A 654 -70.14 40.60 2.97
C ARG A 654 -71.38 40.67 2.08
N ARG A 655 -71.90 39.52 1.66
CA ARG A 655 -73.11 39.36 0.83
C ARG A 655 -74.41 39.28 1.64
N GLY A 656 -74.34 39.37 2.97
CA GLY A 656 -75.51 39.24 3.86
C GLY A 656 -75.91 37.79 4.15
N VAL A 657 -75.05 36.83 3.80
CA VAL A 657 -75.28 35.40 3.99
C VAL A 657 -74.70 34.93 5.31
N TYR A 658 -75.42 34.09 6.05
CA TYR A 658 -74.97 33.56 7.33
C TYR A 658 -74.15 32.29 7.11
N VAL A 659 -72.92 32.26 7.60
CA VAL A 659 -72.05 31.09 7.59
C VAL A 659 -72.00 30.52 9.01
N VAL A 660 -72.47 29.29 9.15
CA VAL A 660 -72.74 28.62 10.42
C VAL A 660 -71.91 27.34 10.52
N ASP A 661 -71.25 27.11 11.66
CA ASP A 661 -70.45 25.90 11.89
C ASP A 661 -71.31 24.62 11.83
N ASN A 662 -70.85 23.57 11.13
CA ASN A 662 -71.60 22.32 10.98
C ASN A 662 -71.85 21.60 12.32
N VAL A 663 -71.03 21.87 13.34
CA VAL A 663 -71.26 21.36 14.70
C VAL A 663 -72.57 21.92 15.26
N THR A 664 -72.87 23.20 15.03
CA THR A 664 -74.14 23.79 15.51
C THR A 664 -75.34 23.27 14.75
N ILE A 665 -75.20 23.02 13.45
CA ILE A 665 -76.25 22.39 12.64
C ILE A 665 -76.56 20.99 13.16
N SER A 666 -75.53 20.21 13.52
CA SER A 666 -75.73 18.89 14.13
C SER A 666 -76.40 18.95 15.52
N GLN A 667 -76.16 20.03 16.29
CA GLN A 667 -76.84 20.23 17.58
C GLN A 667 -78.31 20.58 17.38
N VAL A 668 -78.63 21.36 16.34
CA VAL A 668 -80.01 21.70 15.98
C VAL A 668 -80.75 20.47 15.46
N GLU A 669 -80.11 19.63 14.65
CA GLU A 669 -80.64 18.34 14.22
C GLU A 669 -80.97 17.44 15.41
N ALA A 670 -80.05 17.30 16.37
CA ALA A 670 -80.26 16.48 17.57
C ALA A 670 -81.43 17.00 18.43
N ARG A 671 -81.62 18.33 18.50
CA ARG A 671 -82.75 18.93 19.21
C ARG A 671 -84.07 18.79 18.48
N LEU A 672 -84.07 19.00 17.17
CA LEU A 672 -85.26 18.78 16.34
C LEU A 672 -85.73 17.32 16.45
N TYR A 673 -84.79 16.38 16.47
CA TYR A 673 -85.08 14.96 16.72
C TYR A 673 -85.68 14.72 18.10
N ALA A 674 -85.18 15.38 19.14
CA ALA A 674 -85.74 15.29 20.49
C ALA A 674 -87.15 15.88 20.58
N ALA A 675 -87.42 16.98 19.86
CA ALA A 675 -88.72 17.66 19.82
C ALA A 675 -89.78 16.88 19.02
N MET A 676 -89.37 16.20 17.93
CA MET A 676 -90.26 15.43 17.03
C MET A 676 -90.56 14.01 17.53
N LYS A 677 -89.94 13.54 18.62
CA LYS A 677 -90.29 12.24 19.20
C LYS A 677 -91.75 12.30 19.70
N PRO A 678 -92.64 11.39 19.24
CA PRO A 678 -94.01 11.38 19.72
C PRO A 678 -94.02 11.12 21.23
N ARG A 679 -94.56 12.07 22.00
CA ARG A 679 -95.11 11.77 23.33
C ARG A 679 -96.20 10.73 23.10
N ALA A 680 -95.86 9.46 23.35
CA ALA A 680 -96.72 8.33 23.14
C ALA A 680 -98.10 8.57 23.78
N ARG A 681 -99.14 8.39 22.95
CA ARG A 681 -100.56 8.14 23.29
C ARG A 681 -100.81 7.86 24.77
N ALA A 682 -101.08 8.89 25.54
CA ALA A 682 -101.87 8.79 26.75
C ALA A 682 -103.33 8.64 26.34
N ALA A 683 -103.78 7.40 26.07
CA ALA A 683 -105.17 6.92 26.11
C ALA A 683 -105.35 5.67 25.22
N ARG A 684 -105.11 4.49 25.79
CA ARG A 684 -105.90 3.26 25.57
C ARG A 684 -105.49 2.27 26.67
N LEU A 685 -106.40 2.08 27.64
CA LEU A 685 -106.55 0.98 28.62
C LEU A 685 -105.26 0.36 29.21
N GLY A 686 -105.01 0.28 30.51
CA GLY A 686 -105.78 0.48 31.74
C GLY A 686 -104.94 -0.16 32.85
N LEU A 687 -104.91 0.47 34.03
CA LEU A 687 -104.47 -0.17 35.28
C LEU A 687 -105.16 -1.55 35.38
N ASP A 688 -104.53 -2.64 35.79
CA ASP A 688 -103.56 -2.82 36.88
C ASP A 688 -102.47 -3.81 36.41
N SER A 689 -101.86 -4.60 37.29
CA SER A 689 -101.24 -5.89 36.90
C SER A 689 -99.78 -5.88 36.37
N LEU A 690 -98.87 -6.05 37.34
CA LEU A 690 -97.71 -6.94 37.41
C LEU A 690 -96.73 -7.09 36.22
N ALA A 691 -95.45 -6.97 36.61
CA ALA A 691 -94.24 -7.67 36.12
C ALA A 691 -93.33 -6.96 35.09
N ASN A 692 -92.06 -6.80 35.51
CA ASN A 692 -90.82 -6.76 34.72
C ASN A 692 -90.72 -5.79 33.53
N GLY A 693 -90.12 -4.61 33.77
CA GLY A 693 -89.59 -3.70 32.75
C GLY A 693 -88.06 -3.58 32.82
N PRO A 694 -87.33 -3.52 31.69
CA PRO A 694 -85.88 -3.72 31.66
C PRO A 694 -85.11 -2.46 32.06
N ARG A 695 -84.45 -2.54 33.22
CA ARG A 695 -83.28 -1.76 33.58
C ARG A 695 -82.04 -2.48 33.03
N ALA A 696 -81.52 -2.06 31.88
CA ALA A 696 -80.14 -2.34 31.46
C ALA A 696 -79.84 -1.60 30.14
N TYR A 697 -79.27 -0.40 30.21
CA TYR A 697 -78.31 0.16 29.22
C TYR A 697 -77.79 1.56 29.59
N TYR A 698 -78.27 2.18 30.69
CA TYR A 698 -77.72 3.43 31.25
C TYR A 698 -77.41 3.33 32.74
N SER A 699 -76.78 2.23 33.16
CA SER A 699 -76.16 2.12 34.48
C SER A 699 -74.66 1.86 34.30
N ASP A 700 -73.95 2.86 33.81
CA ASP A 700 -72.49 2.89 33.90
C ASP A 700 -72.08 3.99 34.90
N PRO A 701 -71.66 3.64 36.13
CA PRO A 701 -71.36 4.58 37.19
C PRO A 701 -70.09 5.41 36.97
N VAL A 702 -69.41 5.24 35.82
CA VAL A 702 -68.19 5.98 35.47
C VAL A 702 -68.48 7.31 34.72
N LEU A 703 -69.67 7.49 34.15
CA LEU A 703 -70.08 8.76 33.51
C LEU A 703 -70.84 9.73 34.44
N ALA A 704 -71.24 9.28 35.64
CA ALA A 704 -71.93 10.10 36.64
C ALA A 704 -71.03 11.15 37.33
N ARG A 705 -69.73 11.20 36.99
CA ARG A 705 -68.76 12.21 37.47
C ARG A 705 -68.14 13.08 36.39
N ALA A 706 -68.70 13.09 35.17
CA ALA A 706 -68.37 14.12 34.19
C ALA A 706 -69.06 15.43 34.59
N ARG A 707 -68.25 16.39 35.06
CA ARG A 707 -68.58 17.79 35.37
C ARG A 707 -69.90 18.26 34.74
N ARG A 708 -70.84 18.74 35.58
CA ARG A 708 -71.98 19.58 35.20
C ARG A 708 -71.54 20.57 34.12
N ARG A 709 -71.76 20.23 32.85
CA ARG A 709 -71.51 21.15 31.74
C ARG A 709 -72.50 22.29 31.95
N ARG A 710 -71.99 23.52 32.03
CA ARG A 710 -72.85 24.71 31.98
C ARG A 710 -73.75 24.57 30.75
N PRO A 711 -75.06 24.85 30.85
CA PRO A 711 -75.95 24.81 29.70
C PRO A 711 -75.34 25.66 28.59
N THR A 712 -75.31 25.09 27.39
CA THR A 712 -74.81 25.75 26.17
C THR A 712 -75.59 27.05 25.96
N ALA A 713 -75.00 28.04 25.28
CA ALA A 713 -75.64 29.34 25.08
C ALA A 713 -77.07 29.17 24.52
N LEU A 714 -77.27 28.24 23.58
CA LEU A 714 -78.56 27.88 23.00
C LEU A 714 -79.54 27.17 23.97
N GLU A 715 -79.07 26.51 25.02
CA GLU A 715 -79.90 25.81 26.03
C GLU A 715 -80.57 26.77 27.02
N ARG A 716 -79.93 27.91 27.32
CA ARG A 716 -80.43 28.84 28.35
C ARG A 716 -81.65 29.65 27.93
N TYR A 717 -82.01 29.63 26.64
CA TYR A 717 -82.92 30.61 26.09
C TYR A 717 -84.09 30.04 25.29
N LEU A 718 -84.20 28.72 25.21
CA LEU A 718 -85.35 28.03 24.63
C LEU A 718 -86.20 27.32 25.71
N SER A 719 -86.03 27.71 26.97
CA SER A 719 -86.84 27.23 28.10
C SER A 719 -87.85 28.32 28.49
N PRO A 720 -89.15 28.04 28.60
CA PRO A 720 -90.12 29.02 29.09
C PRO A 720 -89.88 29.32 30.58
N GLU A 721 -89.90 30.61 30.97
CA GLU A 721 -89.88 31.03 32.39
C GLU A 721 -91.18 30.58 33.09
N PRO A 722 -91.12 29.89 34.25
CA PRO A 722 -92.31 29.66 35.07
C PRO A 722 -92.68 30.93 35.86
N ALA A 723 -93.94 31.32 35.78
CA ALA A 723 -94.53 32.45 36.51
C ALA A 723 -94.40 32.29 38.04
N SER A 724 -93.95 33.33 38.73
CA SER A 724 -93.84 33.38 40.19
C SER A 724 -95.20 33.58 40.85
N ALA A 725 -95.61 32.64 41.71
CA ALA A 725 -96.73 32.77 42.64
C ALA A 725 -96.22 32.83 44.09
N GLU A 726 -96.98 33.55 44.90
CA GLU A 726 -96.68 34.16 46.20
C GLU A 726 -96.52 33.21 47.41
N GLU A 727 -95.93 33.82 48.46
CA GLU A 727 -96.17 33.67 49.91
C GLU A 727 -95.76 32.40 50.69
N GLY A 728 -94.79 32.63 51.59
CA GLY A 728 -95.07 32.67 53.04
C GLY A 728 -94.86 31.39 53.86
N ALA A 729 -93.86 31.41 54.75
CA ALA A 729 -93.97 31.10 56.19
C ALA A 729 -92.63 30.63 56.80
N GLU A 730 -92.05 31.47 57.66
CA GLU A 730 -91.25 31.11 58.83
C GLU A 730 -92.17 30.51 59.95
N PRO A 731 -91.70 29.98 61.12
CA PRO A 731 -90.39 30.21 61.77
C PRO A 731 -89.73 29.02 62.55
N ALA A 732 -88.50 29.33 63.04
CA ALA A 732 -87.93 29.06 64.39
C ALA A 732 -87.34 27.69 64.77
N PRO A 733 -86.43 27.63 65.78
CA PRO A 733 -85.91 28.71 66.65
C PRO A 733 -84.53 29.29 66.30
#